data_AF-A0A395MH98-F1
#
_entry.id   AF-A0A395MH98-F1
#
_cell.length_a   1.000
_cell.length_b   1.000
_cell.length_c   1.000
_cell.angle_alpha   90.00
_cell.angle_beta   90.00
_cell.angle_gamma   90.00
#
_symmetry.space_group_name_H-M   'P 1'
#
loop_
_entity.id
_entity.type
_entity.pdbx_description
1 polymer ?
#
loop_
_entity_poly.entity_id
_entity_poly.type
_entity_poly.pdbx_seq_one_letter_code
_entity_poly.pdbx_strand_id
1 'polypeptide(L)'
;MVAKPGRRDLTSPRAWRPVSLISCLGKGLERLIARRLAWAAVHYSVLHPQQAGALPKSSATDLVTALFHDIEVAFAHKKVATLVTMDIQGAFDTVMRNRLVLHLREQGWPHHLARWAGSFMSGRSAPVRYQDTLTPFAPLQCGLPQGSPVSPILFLLYTEPIYRLGNPQGRFGYADDTAILSIGDIVDGTTAAASASIGEMTEVMHFSRSKLRTTPAVRHGDIEKHPEQALRWLGIWLDSRLSFRIHVETWTAKAQAVAYHLRGLANTVHGPLPSSVRNAVRACVEPVLLHGSEAWYPGTTRPRWSQPTKDTPSSNQHLIQRMNKALNQSMRAILPVWKTTPITVLHRESGIPPVEQLLEARRLRFAARLKSLDDAHPLAKRTTPPRQPTYHDLIKRRYQTQPESSFRTRLRRTDELLASCVRPKLVQRYFHQEKNATATDSIEREDSQDFPPLGQVTWPPHFGSGRLGPAEVFDAEARGALEGLKAALNLPTSATQNIIICLDNLAAASCLRGTPSDSSQDIFLEFQALATSHGSTHVRWVPGHTDIPGNEEADRLAKAASLLPEPEAAQPTLAYLRRIARQKPKETFETWWATSAPEQYKRLNLKATTGCPPELSLPRGALHHLLAVRSLHGDFAAYHERLTMAMHA
;
A
#
# COMPACT_ATOMS: atom_id res chain seq x y z
N MET A 1 -19.96 8.04 -22.95
CA MET A 1 -19.54 8.84 -21.78
C MET A 1 -20.03 8.18 -20.49
N VAL A 2 -19.46 8.49 -19.33
CA VAL A 2 -19.90 7.95 -18.03
C VAL A 2 -20.52 9.07 -17.19
N ALA A 3 -21.72 8.88 -16.64
CA ALA A 3 -22.35 9.87 -15.78
C ALA A 3 -21.56 10.05 -14.47
N LYS A 4 -21.38 11.29 -14.02
CA LYS A 4 -20.77 11.58 -12.72
C LYS A 4 -21.73 11.15 -11.60
N PRO A 5 -21.25 10.45 -10.56
CA PRO A 5 -22.09 10.03 -9.45
C PRO A 5 -22.83 11.21 -8.80
N GLY A 6 -24.11 11.03 -8.49
CA GLY A 6 -24.93 12.05 -7.81
C GLY A 6 -25.46 13.19 -8.69
N ARG A 7 -25.12 13.24 -9.98
CA ARG A 7 -25.71 14.20 -10.93
C ARG A 7 -26.97 13.59 -11.53
N ARG A 8 -28.14 14.12 -11.13
CA ARG A 8 -29.45 13.69 -11.65
C ARG A 8 -29.81 14.35 -12.98
N ASP A 9 -29.44 15.60 -13.14
CA ASP A 9 -29.57 16.32 -14.39
C ASP A 9 -28.37 16.01 -15.30
N LEU A 10 -28.66 15.32 -16.41
CA LEU A 10 -27.68 14.89 -17.40
C LEU A 10 -27.69 15.74 -18.68
N THR A 11 -28.46 16.85 -18.68
CA THR A 11 -28.50 17.79 -19.81
C THR A 11 -27.20 18.60 -19.93
N SER A 12 -26.53 18.86 -18.79
CA SER A 12 -25.25 19.55 -18.78
C SER A 12 -24.08 18.63 -19.17
N PRO A 13 -23.22 19.02 -20.12
CA PRO A 13 -21.99 18.29 -20.43
C PRO A 13 -21.08 18.08 -19.21
N ARG A 14 -21.16 18.99 -18.22
CA ARG A 14 -20.39 18.89 -16.96
C ARG A 14 -20.81 17.70 -16.09
N ALA A 15 -21.99 17.13 -16.31
CA ALA A 15 -22.46 15.94 -15.62
C ALA A 15 -21.81 14.65 -16.15
N TRP A 16 -21.07 14.72 -17.25
CA TRP A 16 -20.45 13.56 -17.90
C TRP A 16 -18.94 13.54 -17.71
N ARG A 17 -18.36 12.33 -17.71
CA ARG A 17 -16.92 12.08 -17.88
C ARG A 17 -16.69 11.49 -19.28
N PRO A 18 -15.97 12.20 -20.16
CA PRO A 18 -15.57 11.62 -21.44
C PRO A 18 -14.52 10.53 -21.20
N VAL A 19 -14.66 9.39 -21.87
CA VAL A 19 -13.64 8.32 -21.85
C VAL A 19 -13.22 8.09 -23.29
N SER A 20 -11.96 8.35 -23.58
CA SER A 20 -11.34 8.17 -24.88
C SER A 20 -11.04 6.69 -25.09
N LEU A 21 -11.70 6.08 -26.08
CA LEU A 21 -11.39 4.72 -26.52
C LEU A 21 -10.26 4.78 -27.56
N ILE A 22 -9.06 4.39 -27.15
CA ILE A 22 -7.87 4.32 -28.00
C ILE A 22 -7.55 2.87 -28.40
N SER A 23 -6.84 2.69 -29.51
CA SER A 23 -6.39 1.38 -30.02
C SER A 23 -5.63 0.57 -28.97
N CYS A 24 -5.84 -0.75 -28.94
CA CYS A 24 -5.17 -1.65 -28.01
C CYS A 24 -3.64 -1.64 -28.19
N LEU A 25 -3.14 -1.56 -29.42
CA LEU A 25 -1.70 -1.45 -29.70
C LEU A 25 -1.14 -0.12 -29.17
N GLY A 26 -1.87 0.98 -29.37
CA GLY A 26 -1.55 2.29 -28.81
C GLY A 26 -1.47 2.27 -27.29
N LYS A 27 -2.44 1.65 -26.61
CA LYS A 27 -2.42 1.45 -25.15
C LYS A 27 -1.18 0.69 -24.68
N GLY A 28 -0.73 -0.31 -25.44
CA GLY A 28 0.48 -1.07 -25.13
C GLY A 28 1.72 -0.18 -25.13
N LEU A 29 1.92 0.57 -26.22
CA LEU A 29 3.04 1.50 -26.36
C LEU A 29 2.99 2.62 -25.31
N GLU A 30 1.84 3.28 -25.15
CA GLU A 30 1.62 4.34 -24.18
C GLU A 30 1.90 3.88 -22.75
N ARG A 31 1.50 2.65 -22.40
CA ARG A 31 1.78 2.08 -21.07
C ARG A 31 3.26 1.85 -20.83
N LEU A 32 4.01 1.42 -21.86
CA LEU A 32 5.46 1.26 -21.77
C LEU A 32 6.13 2.62 -21.55
N ILE A 33 5.76 3.64 -22.35
CA ILE A 33 6.29 5.00 -22.24
C ILE A 33 5.94 5.59 -20.87
N ALA A 34 4.69 5.46 -20.43
CA ALA A 34 4.22 5.99 -19.16
C ALA A 34 5.00 5.41 -17.97
N ARG A 35 5.28 4.10 -17.97
CA ARG A 35 6.07 3.44 -16.92
C ARG A 35 7.51 3.95 -16.88
N ARG A 36 8.13 4.15 -18.05
CA ARG A 36 9.51 4.68 -18.15
C ARG A 36 9.58 6.15 -17.71
N LEU A 37 8.63 6.98 -18.16
CA LEU A 37 8.52 8.38 -17.74
C LEU A 37 8.27 8.49 -16.24
N ALA A 38 7.35 7.70 -15.67
CA ALA A 38 7.06 7.74 -14.24
C ALA A 38 8.26 7.30 -13.40
N TRP A 39 9.01 6.29 -13.82
CA TRP A 39 10.25 5.90 -13.14
C TRP A 39 11.29 7.04 -13.22
N ALA A 40 11.58 7.55 -14.42
CA ALA A 40 12.57 8.59 -14.63
C ALA A 40 12.22 9.89 -13.88
N ALA A 41 10.94 10.23 -13.84
CA ALA A 41 10.42 11.42 -13.16
C ALA A 41 10.69 11.38 -11.65
N VAL A 42 10.61 10.20 -11.03
CA VAL A 42 10.94 10.01 -9.61
C VAL A 42 12.45 9.88 -9.41
N HIS A 43 13.11 9.05 -10.22
CA HIS A 43 14.54 8.76 -10.09
C HIS A 43 15.41 10.01 -10.24
N TYR A 44 15.11 10.86 -11.23
CA TYR A 44 15.82 12.12 -11.46
C TYR A 44 15.19 13.31 -10.71
N SER A 45 14.25 13.07 -9.79
CA SER A 45 13.57 14.12 -9.00
C SER A 45 12.94 15.24 -9.86
N VAL A 46 12.45 14.89 -11.05
CA VAL A 46 11.76 15.84 -11.96
C VAL A 46 10.45 16.31 -11.32
N LEU A 47 9.70 15.40 -10.71
CA LEU A 47 8.46 15.71 -9.99
C LEU A 47 8.72 16.01 -8.53
N HIS A 48 7.94 16.92 -7.96
CA HIS A 48 7.95 17.18 -6.54
C HIS A 48 7.58 15.91 -5.74
N PRO A 49 8.29 15.55 -4.65
CA PRO A 49 8.05 14.30 -3.92
C PRO A 49 6.63 14.14 -3.40
N GLN A 50 5.92 15.24 -3.14
CA GLN A 50 4.56 15.25 -2.60
C GLN A 50 3.47 15.25 -3.68
N GLN A 51 3.85 14.98 -4.94
CA GLN A 51 2.94 14.78 -6.06
C GLN A 51 2.81 13.27 -6.34
N ALA A 52 1.58 12.77 -6.47
CA ALA A 52 1.28 11.36 -6.75
C ALA A 52 0.08 11.23 -7.71
N GLY A 53 -0.38 10.00 -7.94
CA GLY A 53 -1.54 9.69 -8.81
C GLY A 53 -1.22 8.79 -10.00
N ALA A 54 0.03 8.84 -10.50
CA ALA A 54 0.51 8.01 -11.61
C ALA A 54 1.93 7.46 -11.40
N LEU A 55 2.44 7.54 -10.17
CA LEU A 55 3.83 7.22 -9.83
C LEU A 55 3.94 5.84 -9.17
N PRO A 56 5.04 5.10 -9.43
CA PRO A 56 5.26 3.81 -8.81
C PRO A 56 5.38 3.95 -7.29
N LYS A 57 4.81 2.98 -6.56
CA LYS A 57 4.88 2.91 -5.10
C LYS A 57 4.33 4.14 -4.36
N SER A 58 3.48 4.96 -4.99
CA SER A 58 2.78 6.10 -4.36
C SER A 58 1.26 5.95 -4.45
N SER A 59 0.56 6.30 -3.38
CA SER A 59 -0.89 6.22 -3.26
C SER A 59 -1.49 7.47 -2.62
N ALA A 60 -2.80 7.66 -2.79
CA ALA A 60 -3.56 8.73 -2.15
C ALA A 60 -3.40 8.67 -0.61
N THR A 61 -3.45 7.47 -0.05
CA THR A 61 -3.25 7.23 1.39
C THR A 61 -1.86 7.64 1.86
N ASP A 62 -0.83 7.54 1.02
CA ASP A 62 0.52 7.98 1.39
C ASP A 62 0.59 9.49 1.56
N LEU A 63 -0.04 10.26 0.66
CA LEU A 63 -0.10 11.73 0.78
C LEU A 63 -0.91 12.17 1.98
N VAL A 64 -2.05 11.53 2.24
CA VAL A 64 -2.86 11.82 3.44
C VAL A 64 -2.08 11.49 4.71
N THR A 65 -1.32 10.38 4.72
CA THR A 65 -0.48 10.02 5.88
C THR A 65 0.67 11.01 6.08
N ALA A 66 1.28 11.50 5.00
CA ALA A 66 2.30 12.55 5.05
C ALA A 66 1.72 13.86 5.62
N LEU A 67 0.54 14.27 5.14
CA LEU A 67 -0.18 15.43 5.66
C LEU A 67 -0.48 15.29 7.16
N PHE A 68 -0.97 14.12 7.60
CA PHE A 68 -1.27 13.87 9.01
C PHE A 68 -0.02 13.92 9.88
N HIS A 69 1.09 13.36 9.40
CA HIS A 69 2.37 13.47 10.09
C HIS A 69 2.73 14.94 10.33
N ASP A 70 2.63 15.79 9.31
CA ASP A 70 3.01 17.20 9.41
C ASP A 70 2.09 17.97 10.38
N ILE A 71 0.79 17.68 10.38
CA ILE A 71 -0.18 18.25 11.34
C ILE A 71 0.10 17.75 12.77
N GLU A 72 0.40 16.46 12.96
CA GLU A 72 0.75 15.92 14.27
C GLU A 72 2.05 16.51 14.81
N VAL A 73 3.05 16.70 13.94
CA VAL A 73 4.29 17.42 14.29
C VAL A 73 3.98 18.87 14.66
N ALA A 74 3.09 19.56 13.94
CA ALA A 74 2.67 20.91 14.31
C ALA A 74 2.01 20.94 15.70
N PHE A 75 1.11 19.99 15.99
CA PHE A 75 0.48 19.87 17.32
C PHE A 75 1.48 19.62 18.44
N ALA A 76 2.52 18.81 18.19
CA ALA A 76 3.58 18.57 19.15
C ALA A 76 4.37 19.84 19.49
N HIS A 77 4.52 20.75 18.52
CA HIS A 77 5.13 22.07 18.71
C HIS A 77 4.15 23.15 19.20
N LYS A 78 2.92 22.77 19.59
CA LYS A 78 1.84 23.69 19.98
C LYS A 78 1.45 24.70 18.89
N LYS A 79 1.74 24.39 17.63
CA LYS A 79 1.36 25.17 16.46
C LYS A 79 -0.04 24.80 15.98
N VAL A 80 -0.61 25.67 15.15
CA VAL A 80 -1.84 25.44 14.42
C VAL A 80 -1.53 25.26 12.94
N ALA A 81 -2.46 24.64 12.21
CA ALA A 81 -2.31 24.47 10.77
C ALA A 81 -3.62 24.80 10.06
N THR A 82 -3.52 25.38 8.86
CA THR A 82 -4.65 25.65 7.97
C THR A 82 -4.42 24.91 6.67
N LEU A 83 -5.38 24.08 6.28
CA LEU A 83 -5.38 23.36 5.01
C LEU A 83 -6.38 24.02 4.07
N VAL A 84 -5.94 24.30 2.86
CA VAL A 84 -6.78 24.69 1.73
C VAL A 84 -6.73 23.58 0.71
N THR A 85 -7.89 23.15 0.23
CA THR A 85 -7.99 22.25 -0.91
C THR A 85 -8.37 23.03 -2.15
N MET A 86 -7.93 22.51 -3.29
CA MET A 86 -8.18 23.07 -4.60
C MET A 86 -8.45 21.95 -5.59
N ASP A 87 -9.38 22.18 -6.50
CA ASP A 87 -9.69 21.30 -7.62
C ASP A 87 -9.33 22.01 -8.93
N ILE A 88 -8.53 21.35 -9.79
CA ILE A 88 -8.15 21.91 -11.08
C ILE A 88 -9.32 21.73 -12.05
N GLN A 89 -10.05 22.82 -12.31
CA GLN A 89 -11.19 22.80 -13.21
C GLN A 89 -10.82 22.27 -14.61
N GLY A 90 -11.48 21.19 -15.02
CA GLY A 90 -11.28 20.60 -16.34
C GLY A 90 -9.87 20.05 -16.57
N ALA A 91 -9.16 19.66 -15.50
CA ALA A 91 -7.76 19.20 -15.47
C ALA A 91 -7.22 18.59 -16.78
N PHE A 92 -7.65 17.39 -17.15
CA PHE A 92 -7.16 16.72 -18.37
C PHE A 92 -7.57 17.46 -19.64
N ASP A 93 -8.78 18.02 -19.69
CA ASP A 93 -9.36 18.62 -20.88
C ASP A 93 -8.73 19.99 -21.21
N THR A 94 -8.12 20.66 -20.24
CA THR A 94 -7.53 22.01 -20.38
C THR A 94 -6.03 22.02 -20.68
N VAL A 95 -5.37 20.86 -20.70
CA VAL A 95 -3.92 20.79 -20.99
C VAL A 95 -3.62 21.33 -22.39
N MET A 96 -2.78 22.36 -22.45
CA MET A 96 -2.37 22.99 -23.71
C MET A 96 -1.10 22.33 -24.27
N ARG A 97 -1.17 21.86 -25.51
CA ARG A 97 -0.05 21.18 -26.20
C ARG A 97 1.26 21.96 -26.13
N ASN A 98 1.25 23.22 -26.56
CA ASN A 98 2.47 24.00 -26.68
C ASN A 98 3.12 24.26 -25.30
N ARG A 99 2.30 24.43 -24.25
CA ARG A 99 2.79 24.55 -22.87
C ARG A 99 3.34 23.25 -22.33
N LEU A 100 2.68 22.10 -22.58
CA LEU A 100 3.24 20.80 -22.20
C LEU A 100 4.59 20.56 -22.85
N VAL A 101 4.71 20.78 -24.16
CA VAL A 101 5.98 20.59 -24.89
C VAL A 101 7.07 21.54 -24.38
N LEU A 102 6.72 22.80 -24.08
CA LEU A 102 7.65 23.75 -23.47
C LEU A 102 8.14 23.26 -22.11
N HIS A 103 7.22 22.88 -21.21
CA HIS A 103 7.58 22.38 -19.88
C HIS A 103 8.44 21.11 -19.94
N LEU A 104 8.14 20.19 -20.86
CA LEU A 104 8.99 19.01 -21.04
C LEU A 104 10.43 19.39 -21.46
N ARG A 105 10.59 20.43 -22.28
CA ARG A 105 11.92 20.94 -22.67
C ARG A 105 12.62 21.65 -21.50
N GLU A 106 11.91 22.48 -20.75
CA GLU A 106 12.42 23.18 -19.56
C GLU A 106 12.85 22.19 -18.46
N GLN A 107 12.13 21.09 -18.31
CA GLN A 107 12.46 19.98 -17.39
C GLN A 107 13.65 19.14 -17.87
N GLY A 108 14.18 19.38 -19.08
CA GLY A 108 15.32 18.65 -19.63
C GLY A 108 15.00 17.30 -20.25
N TRP A 109 13.73 17.01 -20.59
CA TRP A 109 13.40 15.75 -21.26
C TRP A 109 14.00 15.69 -22.67
N PRO A 110 14.44 14.50 -23.13
CA PRO A 110 14.94 14.30 -24.48
C PRO A 110 14.00 14.87 -25.56
N HIS A 111 14.57 15.56 -26.56
CA HIS A 111 13.79 16.25 -27.59
C HIS A 111 12.80 15.34 -28.33
N HIS A 112 13.17 14.06 -28.55
CA HIS A 112 12.29 13.10 -29.20
C HIS A 112 11.05 12.76 -28.34
N LEU A 113 11.17 12.73 -27.01
CA LEU A 113 10.03 12.52 -26.10
C LEU A 113 9.11 13.73 -26.07
N ALA A 114 9.67 14.94 -26.03
CA ALA A 114 8.88 16.18 -26.11
C ALA A 114 8.13 16.28 -27.46
N ARG A 115 8.79 15.92 -28.57
CA ARG A 115 8.17 15.84 -29.90
C ARG A 115 7.08 14.78 -29.95
N TRP A 116 7.32 13.61 -29.36
CA TRP A 116 6.32 12.53 -29.28
C TRP A 116 5.08 12.97 -28.48
N ALA A 117 5.25 13.62 -27.32
CA ALA A 117 4.14 14.18 -26.55
C ALA A 117 3.36 15.25 -27.35
N GLY A 118 4.07 16.10 -28.10
CA GLY A 118 3.45 17.06 -29.02
C GLY A 118 2.64 16.40 -30.14
N SER A 119 3.17 15.33 -30.74
CA SER A 119 2.48 14.51 -31.75
C SER A 119 1.26 13.80 -31.17
N PHE A 120 1.39 13.21 -29.97
CA PHE A 120 0.30 12.55 -29.25
C PHE A 120 -0.92 13.45 -29.02
N MET A 121 -0.71 14.75 -28.83
CA MET A 121 -1.80 15.71 -28.65
C MET A 121 -2.33 16.34 -29.95
N SER A 122 -1.65 16.15 -31.09
CA SER A 122 -1.94 16.85 -32.35
C SER A 122 -2.81 16.04 -33.29
N GLY A 123 -3.61 16.73 -34.13
CA GLY A 123 -4.38 16.11 -35.21
C GLY A 123 -5.45 15.12 -34.75
N ARG A 124 -5.89 15.21 -33.49
CA ARG A 124 -6.89 14.30 -32.94
C ARG A 124 -8.30 14.75 -33.34
N SER A 125 -9.11 13.80 -33.76
CA SER A 125 -10.55 13.96 -33.89
C SER A 125 -11.24 12.79 -33.19
N ALA A 126 -12.42 13.04 -32.65
CA ALA A 126 -13.21 12.00 -32.01
C ALA A 126 -14.72 12.26 -32.23
N PRO A 127 -15.53 11.20 -32.44
CA PRO A 127 -16.97 11.27 -32.29
C PRO A 127 -17.37 11.00 -30.84
N VAL A 128 -18.48 11.58 -30.40
CA VAL A 128 -19.08 11.25 -29.10
C VAL A 128 -20.08 10.13 -29.30
N ARG A 129 -19.91 9.03 -28.56
CA ARG A 129 -20.89 7.95 -28.47
C ARG A 129 -21.79 8.11 -27.24
N TYR A 130 -23.08 8.18 -27.48
CA TYR A 130 -24.12 8.10 -26.46
C TYR A 130 -25.12 7.03 -26.87
N GLN A 131 -25.22 5.95 -26.07
CA GLN A 131 -25.98 4.75 -26.42
C GLN A 131 -25.60 4.25 -27.83
N ASP A 132 -26.55 4.17 -28.75
CA ASP A 132 -26.37 3.67 -30.11
C ASP A 132 -26.13 4.79 -31.13
N THR A 133 -26.07 6.05 -30.67
CA THR A 133 -25.85 7.22 -31.52
C THR A 133 -24.40 7.70 -31.45
N LEU A 134 -23.84 8.00 -32.62
CA LEU A 134 -22.52 8.62 -32.79
C LEU A 134 -22.68 10.00 -33.41
N THR A 135 -22.00 11.00 -32.86
CA THR A 135 -21.87 12.29 -33.52
C THR A 135 -20.87 12.21 -34.69
N PRO A 136 -20.88 13.18 -35.62
CA PRO A 136 -19.78 13.37 -36.54
C PRO A 136 -18.44 13.55 -35.80
N PHE A 137 -17.34 13.26 -36.50
CA PHE A 137 -16.00 13.52 -35.99
C PHE A 137 -15.80 15.03 -35.78
N ALA A 138 -15.37 15.41 -34.59
CA ALA A 138 -14.98 16.78 -34.28
C ALA A 138 -13.50 16.83 -33.91
N PRO A 139 -12.75 17.88 -34.32
CA PRO A 139 -11.36 18.05 -33.94
C PRO A 139 -11.24 18.39 -32.44
N LEU A 140 -10.27 17.76 -31.76
CA LEU A 140 -9.93 18.03 -30.36
C LEU A 140 -8.72 18.97 -30.29
N GLN A 141 -8.97 20.24 -29.99
CA GLN A 141 -7.95 21.30 -30.01
C GLN A 141 -6.96 21.23 -28.84
N CYS A 142 -7.39 20.72 -27.69
CA CYS A 142 -6.59 20.63 -26.47
C CYS A 142 -6.94 19.40 -25.63
N GLY A 143 -6.25 19.25 -24.51
CA GLY A 143 -6.54 18.24 -23.51
C GLY A 143 -5.87 16.89 -23.74
N LEU A 144 -5.64 16.15 -22.67
CA LEU A 144 -5.10 14.81 -22.67
C LEU A 144 -6.24 13.77 -22.71
N PRO A 145 -6.17 12.71 -23.55
CA PRO A 145 -7.22 11.70 -23.62
C PRO A 145 -7.49 11.00 -22.29
N GLN A 146 -8.68 11.18 -21.71
CA GLN A 146 -9.09 10.47 -20.49
C GLN A 146 -9.25 8.96 -20.77
N GLY A 147 -8.36 8.13 -20.24
CA GLY A 147 -8.30 6.68 -20.52
C GLY A 147 -7.03 6.24 -21.26
N SER A 148 -6.20 7.18 -21.71
CA SER A 148 -4.84 6.91 -22.17
C SER A 148 -3.92 6.57 -20.99
N PRO A 149 -3.10 5.50 -21.08
CA PRO A 149 -2.09 5.19 -20.06
C PRO A 149 -1.02 6.26 -19.84
N VAL A 150 -0.71 7.10 -20.84
CA VAL A 150 0.34 8.13 -20.73
C VAL A 150 -0.19 9.47 -20.21
N SER A 151 -1.47 9.76 -20.39
CA SER A 151 -2.07 11.02 -19.97
C SER A 151 -1.84 11.36 -18.49
N PRO A 152 -1.96 10.42 -17.52
CA PRO A 152 -1.73 10.75 -16.12
C PRO A 152 -0.32 11.27 -15.83
N ILE A 153 0.74 10.65 -16.37
CA ILE A 153 2.11 11.12 -16.11
C ILE A 153 2.41 12.45 -16.82
N LEU A 154 1.89 12.65 -18.04
CA LEU A 154 2.01 13.94 -18.73
C LEU A 154 1.28 15.06 -17.98
N PHE A 155 0.14 14.75 -17.36
CA PHE A 155 -0.58 15.70 -16.52
C PHE A 155 0.23 16.08 -15.28
N LEU A 156 0.85 15.11 -14.60
CA LEU A 156 1.72 15.41 -13.46
C LEU A 156 2.91 16.29 -13.85
N LEU A 157 3.56 16.00 -14.98
CA LEU A 157 4.68 16.81 -15.50
C LEU A 157 4.23 18.21 -15.89
N TYR A 158 3.00 18.36 -16.38
CA TYR A 158 2.41 19.66 -16.71
C TYR A 158 2.12 20.52 -15.48
N THR A 159 1.59 19.91 -14.39
CA THR A 159 1.23 20.63 -13.16
C THR A 159 2.37 20.75 -12.15
N GLU A 160 3.49 20.07 -12.39
CA GLU A 160 4.69 20.06 -11.53
C GLU A 160 5.10 21.45 -11.01
N PRO A 161 5.18 22.52 -11.84
CA PRO A 161 5.66 23.81 -11.38
C PRO A 161 4.84 24.38 -10.22
N ILE A 162 3.54 24.08 -10.15
CA ILE A 162 2.63 24.54 -9.09
C ILE A 162 3.09 24.05 -7.72
N TYR A 163 3.70 22.86 -7.64
CA TYR A 163 4.16 22.25 -6.40
C TYR A 163 5.51 22.82 -5.92
N ARG A 164 6.25 23.52 -6.78
CA ARG A 164 7.49 24.23 -6.42
C ARG A 164 7.29 25.69 -6.01
N LEU A 165 6.08 26.24 -6.17
CA LEU A 165 5.78 27.64 -5.81
C LEU A 165 5.60 27.85 -4.30
N GLY A 166 6.00 29.03 -3.82
CA GLY A 166 5.77 29.44 -2.43
C GLY A 166 6.49 28.55 -1.43
N ASN A 167 5.74 27.84 -0.57
CA ASN A 167 6.26 26.83 0.35
C ASN A 167 6.03 25.41 -0.21
N PRO A 168 7.02 24.78 -0.88
CA PRO A 168 6.84 23.47 -1.52
C PRO A 168 6.51 22.36 -0.52
N GLN A 169 7.03 22.45 0.70
CA GLN A 169 6.81 21.45 1.75
C GLN A 169 5.35 21.39 2.22
N GLY A 170 4.60 22.49 2.08
CA GLY A 170 3.18 22.51 2.41
C GLY A 170 2.26 22.03 1.29
N ARG A 171 2.77 21.71 0.10
CA ARG A 171 1.94 21.37 -1.06
C ARG A 171 1.87 19.86 -1.30
N PHE A 172 0.66 19.34 -1.40
CA PHE A 172 0.36 17.95 -1.70
C PHE A 172 -0.52 17.88 -2.94
N GLY A 173 -0.21 16.96 -3.86
CA GLY A 173 -0.95 16.81 -5.11
C GLY A 173 -1.22 15.37 -5.45
N TYR A 174 -2.48 15.01 -5.72
CA TYR A 174 -2.85 13.70 -6.25
C TYR A 174 -3.63 13.89 -7.54
N ALA A 175 -2.98 13.67 -8.67
CA ALA A 175 -3.54 14.06 -9.97
C ALA A 175 -4.02 15.53 -9.94
N ASP A 176 -5.32 15.77 -10.09
CA ASP A 176 -5.98 17.08 -10.08
C ASP A 176 -6.27 17.64 -8.68
N ASP A 177 -6.40 16.78 -7.67
CA ASP A 177 -6.62 17.19 -6.28
C ASP A 177 -5.35 17.82 -5.70
N THR A 178 -5.42 19.10 -5.30
CA THR A 178 -4.30 19.79 -4.64
C THR A 178 -4.68 20.24 -3.24
N ALA A 179 -3.74 20.14 -2.30
CA ALA A 179 -3.88 20.68 -0.96
C ALA A 179 -2.64 21.46 -0.54
N ILE A 180 -2.87 22.59 0.14
CA ILE A 180 -1.84 23.49 0.64
C ILE A 180 -2.00 23.62 2.15
N LEU A 181 -0.95 23.25 2.88
CA LEU A 181 -0.87 23.29 4.34
C LEU A 181 0.01 24.45 4.79
N SER A 182 -0.58 25.36 5.56
CA SER A 182 0.10 26.47 6.21
C SER A 182 0.20 26.21 7.71
N ILE A 183 1.40 26.13 8.27
CA ILE A 183 1.65 25.87 9.70
C ILE A 183 2.23 27.14 10.35
N GLY A 184 1.73 27.50 11.54
CA GLY A 184 2.16 28.70 12.25
C GLY A 184 1.71 28.71 13.71
N ASP A 185 2.06 29.75 14.45
CA ASP A 185 1.79 29.82 15.90
C ASP A 185 0.35 30.24 16.20
N ILE A 186 -0.27 31.02 15.30
CA ILE A 186 -1.64 31.53 15.43
C ILE A 186 -2.46 31.29 14.15
N VAL A 187 -3.78 31.13 14.32
CA VAL A 187 -4.67 30.77 13.21
C VAL A 187 -4.75 31.87 12.17
N ASP A 188 -4.82 33.13 12.59
CA ASP A 188 -4.92 34.29 11.68
C ASP A 188 -3.70 34.36 10.75
N GLY A 189 -2.49 34.10 11.28
CA GLY A 189 -1.27 34.05 10.47
C GLY A 189 -1.28 32.92 9.44
N THR A 190 -1.71 31.72 9.84
CA THR A 190 -1.83 30.59 8.88
C THR A 190 -2.93 30.81 7.85
N THR A 191 -3.99 31.54 8.22
CA THR A 191 -5.12 31.89 7.35
C THR A 191 -4.69 32.94 6.33
N ALA A 192 -3.93 33.95 6.73
CA ALA A 192 -3.34 34.92 5.81
C ALA A 192 -2.39 34.25 4.80
N ALA A 193 -1.53 33.33 5.26
CA ALA A 193 -0.66 32.55 4.37
C ALA A 193 -1.45 31.66 3.41
N ALA A 194 -2.55 31.06 3.88
CA ALA A 194 -3.47 30.30 3.05
C ALA A 194 -4.15 31.20 2.00
N SER A 195 -4.67 32.36 2.38
CA SER A 195 -5.31 33.35 1.49
C SER A 195 -4.37 33.86 0.39
N ALA A 196 -3.07 33.98 0.69
CA ALA A 196 -2.05 34.36 -0.28
C ALA A 196 -1.65 33.22 -1.24
N SER A 197 -2.15 32.00 -1.04
CA SER A 197 -1.85 30.86 -1.91
C SER A 197 -2.63 30.94 -3.22
N ILE A 198 -2.01 30.46 -4.29
CA ILE A 198 -2.56 30.59 -5.65
C ILE A 198 -3.77 29.68 -5.85
N GLY A 199 -4.85 30.23 -6.40
CA GLY A 199 -5.89 29.52 -7.16
C GLY A 199 -7.26 29.43 -6.49
N GLU A 200 -8.26 28.95 -7.24
CA GLU A 200 -9.64 28.86 -6.76
C GLU A 200 -9.78 27.81 -5.67
N MET A 201 -10.15 28.25 -4.47
CA MET A 201 -10.24 27.40 -3.28
C MET A 201 -11.59 26.68 -3.22
N THR A 202 -11.57 25.38 -2.95
CA THR A 202 -12.80 24.59 -2.83
C THR A 202 -13.29 24.53 -1.39
N GLU A 203 -12.44 24.04 -0.49
CA GLU A 203 -12.75 23.80 0.93
C GLU A 203 -11.55 24.17 1.82
N VAL A 204 -11.84 24.58 3.06
CA VAL A 204 -10.87 25.07 4.04
C VAL A 204 -11.05 24.35 5.37
N MET A 205 -9.95 24.09 6.08
CA MET A 205 -9.98 23.48 7.42
C MET A 205 -8.87 24.03 8.32
N HIS A 206 -9.21 24.40 9.56
CA HIS A 206 -8.22 24.71 10.60
C HIS A 206 -8.02 23.52 11.55
N PHE A 207 -6.76 23.24 11.85
CA PHE A 207 -6.31 22.21 12.75
C PHE A 207 -5.68 22.82 13.98
N SER A 208 -6.19 22.42 15.15
CA SER A 208 -5.61 22.82 16.44
C SER A 208 -5.92 21.79 17.51
N ARG A 209 -4.95 21.55 18.38
CA ARG A 209 -5.12 20.71 19.58
C ARG A 209 -6.09 21.34 20.57
N SER A 210 -6.09 22.66 20.66
CA SER A 210 -6.92 23.45 21.57
C SER A 210 -8.13 24.04 20.83
N LYS A 211 -9.20 24.35 21.56
CA LYS A 211 -10.32 25.09 20.96
C LYS A 211 -9.80 26.45 20.47
N LEU A 212 -9.99 26.75 19.19
CA LEU A 212 -9.66 28.05 18.63
C LEU A 212 -10.63 29.11 19.14
N ARG A 213 -10.13 30.32 19.40
CA ARG A 213 -10.96 31.47 19.82
C ARG A 213 -11.71 32.07 18.63
N THR A 214 -11.06 32.08 17.47
CA THR A 214 -11.57 32.57 16.19
C THR A 214 -11.49 31.46 15.15
N THR A 215 -12.37 31.51 14.16
CA THR A 215 -12.34 30.65 12.97
C THR A 215 -12.41 31.55 11.74
N PRO A 216 -11.30 32.26 11.44
CA PRO A 216 -11.28 33.24 10.36
C PRO A 216 -11.55 32.58 9.01
N ALA A 217 -12.19 33.31 8.10
CA ALA A 217 -12.37 32.83 6.74
C ALA A 217 -11.08 32.99 5.93
N VAL A 218 -10.85 32.06 5.00
CA VAL A 218 -9.79 32.21 3.99
C VAL A 218 -10.40 32.89 2.77
N ARG A 219 -9.71 33.88 2.21
CA ARG A 219 -10.18 34.68 1.08
C ARG A 219 -9.20 34.58 -0.08
N HIS A 220 -9.70 34.36 -1.28
CA HIS A 220 -8.91 34.39 -2.51
C HIS A 220 -9.69 35.10 -3.61
N GLY A 221 -9.25 36.30 -4.00
CA GLY A 221 -10.06 37.19 -4.83
C GLY A 221 -11.39 37.54 -4.15
N ASP A 222 -12.49 37.39 -4.87
CA ASP A 222 -13.85 37.65 -4.37
C ASP A 222 -14.47 36.45 -3.61
N ILE A 223 -13.75 35.32 -3.52
CA ILE A 223 -14.27 34.09 -2.91
C ILE A 223 -13.83 34.03 -1.44
N GLU A 224 -14.81 33.96 -0.55
CA GLU A 224 -14.61 33.74 0.89
C GLU A 224 -15.08 32.33 1.29
N LYS A 225 -14.23 31.59 1.99
CA LYS A 225 -14.50 30.22 2.43
C LYS A 225 -14.30 30.09 3.94
N HIS A 226 -15.34 29.60 4.60
CA HIS A 226 -15.30 29.32 6.02
C HIS A 226 -14.87 27.87 6.29
N PRO A 227 -14.12 27.62 7.39
CA PRO A 227 -13.74 26.27 7.78
C PRO A 227 -14.96 25.41 8.11
N GLU A 228 -15.02 24.21 7.54
CA GLU A 228 -16.10 23.25 7.81
C GLU A 228 -15.84 22.45 9.10
N GLN A 229 -16.85 21.71 9.58
CA GLN A 229 -16.67 20.81 10.72
C GLN A 229 -15.83 19.58 10.36
N ALA A 230 -15.94 19.11 9.13
CA ALA A 230 -15.08 18.10 8.56
C ALA A 230 -14.91 18.29 7.07
N LEU A 231 -13.69 18.07 6.59
CA LEU A 231 -13.30 18.21 5.19
C LEU A 231 -12.97 16.85 4.60
N ARG A 232 -13.40 16.55 3.38
CA ARG A 232 -13.10 15.26 2.72
C ARG A 232 -12.01 15.44 1.67
N TRP A 233 -10.82 14.92 1.93
CA TRP A 233 -9.72 14.97 0.98
C TRP A 233 -9.18 13.56 0.68
N LEU A 234 -9.00 13.25 -0.61
CA LEU A 234 -8.53 11.95 -1.11
C LEU A 234 -9.25 10.73 -0.52
N GLY A 235 -10.56 10.87 -0.26
CA GLY A 235 -11.41 9.81 0.28
C GLY A 235 -11.47 9.70 1.81
N ILE A 236 -10.64 10.48 2.54
CA ILE A 236 -10.59 10.48 3.99
C ILE A 236 -11.26 11.75 4.53
N TRP A 237 -12.07 11.62 5.58
CA TRP A 237 -12.68 12.76 6.27
C TRP A 237 -11.78 13.23 7.42
N LEU A 238 -11.45 14.51 7.44
CA LEU A 238 -10.61 15.16 8.43
C LEU A 238 -11.46 16.06 9.33
N ASP A 239 -11.23 16.00 10.63
CA ASP A 239 -11.75 16.98 11.59
C ASP A 239 -10.60 17.74 12.27
N SER A 240 -10.90 18.87 12.92
CA SER A 240 -9.90 19.83 13.42
C SER A 240 -8.92 19.25 14.43
N ARG A 241 -9.27 18.14 15.07
CA ARG A 241 -8.45 17.43 16.07
C ARG A 241 -7.93 16.08 15.57
N LEU A 242 -8.19 15.73 14.31
CA LEU A 242 -7.89 14.42 13.73
C LEU A 242 -8.47 13.27 14.58
N SER A 243 -9.74 13.38 14.99
CA SER A 243 -10.49 12.35 15.73
C SER A 243 -11.01 11.22 14.84
N PHE A 244 -11.26 11.52 13.56
CA PHE A 244 -11.81 10.63 12.52
C PHE A 244 -13.18 10.04 12.84
N ARG A 245 -13.93 10.70 13.72
CA ARG A 245 -15.30 10.28 14.04
C ARG A 245 -16.15 10.24 12.77
N ILE A 246 -16.32 11.37 12.08
CA ILE A 246 -17.14 11.46 10.85
C ILE A 246 -16.68 10.46 9.78
N HIS A 247 -15.37 10.24 9.64
CA HIS A 247 -14.80 9.25 8.73
C HIS A 247 -15.31 7.83 9.03
N VAL A 248 -15.09 7.35 10.25
CA VAL A 248 -15.47 5.99 10.65
C VAL A 248 -16.98 5.82 10.59
N GLU A 249 -17.75 6.83 11.00
CA GLU A 249 -19.21 6.78 10.94
C GLU A 249 -19.73 6.61 9.51
N THR A 250 -19.20 7.40 8.58
CA THR A 250 -19.60 7.39 7.17
C THR A 250 -19.26 6.06 6.50
N TRP A 251 -18.04 5.57 6.69
CA TRP A 251 -17.60 4.31 6.08
C TRP A 251 -18.22 3.07 6.73
N THR A 252 -18.48 3.11 8.04
CA THR A 252 -19.25 2.07 8.73
C THR A 252 -20.68 1.98 8.18
N ALA A 253 -21.35 3.11 7.99
CA ALA A 253 -22.70 3.12 7.43
C ALA A 253 -22.74 2.55 6.00
N LYS A 254 -21.76 2.89 5.16
CA LYS A 254 -21.61 2.30 3.81
C LYS A 254 -21.36 0.80 3.87
N ALA A 255 -20.46 0.35 4.75
CA ALA A 255 -20.19 -1.07 4.96
C ALA A 255 -21.44 -1.83 5.45
N GLN A 256 -22.23 -1.23 6.34
CA GLN A 256 -23.51 -1.78 6.82
C GLN A 256 -24.53 -1.93 5.70
N ALA A 257 -24.64 -0.94 4.79
CA ALA A 257 -25.54 -1.03 3.65
C ALA A 257 -25.17 -2.21 2.74
N VAL A 258 -23.89 -2.40 2.43
CA VAL A 258 -23.41 -3.56 1.65
C VAL A 258 -23.69 -4.87 2.39
N ALA A 259 -23.39 -4.94 3.69
CA ALA A 259 -23.68 -6.12 4.51
C ALA A 259 -25.18 -6.43 4.57
N TYR A 260 -26.04 -5.41 4.57
CA TYR A 260 -27.49 -5.57 4.51
C TYR A 260 -27.94 -6.21 3.19
N HIS A 261 -27.43 -5.73 2.05
CA HIS A 261 -27.73 -6.34 0.76
C HIS A 261 -27.27 -7.80 0.69
N LEU A 262 -26.05 -8.11 1.15
CA LEU A 262 -25.55 -9.49 1.21
C LEU A 262 -26.41 -10.38 2.09
N ARG A 263 -26.90 -9.86 3.22
CA ARG A 263 -27.83 -10.59 4.09
C ARG A 263 -29.17 -10.86 3.41
N GLY A 264 -29.64 -9.95 2.55
CA GLY A 264 -30.88 -10.16 1.79
C GLY A 264 -30.81 -11.31 0.77
N LEU A 265 -29.60 -11.75 0.39
CA LEU A 265 -29.40 -12.84 -0.57
C LEU A 265 -29.51 -14.24 0.06
N ALA A 266 -29.57 -14.34 1.39
CA ALA A 266 -29.54 -15.63 2.06
C ALA A 266 -30.35 -15.64 3.37
N ASN A 267 -30.90 -16.79 3.71
CA ASN A 267 -31.47 -17.08 5.02
C ASN A 267 -30.80 -18.33 5.62
N THR A 268 -31.42 -18.96 6.61
CA THR A 268 -30.87 -20.14 7.27
C THR A 268 -30.77 -21.37 6.36
N VAL A 269 -31.72 -21.50 5.41
CA VAL A 269 -31.87 -22.69 4.56
C VAL A 269 -31.46 -22.40 3.11
N HIS A 270 -31.87 -21.25 2.57
CA HIS A 270 -31.70 -20.85 1.18
C HIS A 270 -30.65 -19.74 1.03
N GLY A 271 -30.06 -19.69 -0.16
CA GLY A 271 -29.10 -18.67 -0.57
C GLY A 271 -27.73 -19.25 -0.95
N PRO A 272 -26.77 -18.39 -1.33
CA PRO A 272 -25.44 -18.82 -1.72
C PRO A 272 -24.69 -19.55 -0.61
N LEU A 273 -23.69 -20.33 -1.03
CA LEU A 273 -22.81 -21.04 -0.13
C LEU A 273 -22.16 -20.05 0.88
N PRO A 274 -22.10 -20.38 2.18
CA PRO A 274 -21.49 -19.52 3.19
C PRO A 274 -20.07 -19.05 2.84
N SER A 275 -19.27 -19.91 2.22
CA SER A 275 -17.92 -19.54 1.73
C SER A 275 -17.95 -18.47 0.64
N SER A 276 -18.92 -18.51 -0.28
CA SER A 276 -19.11 -17.48 -1.31
C SER A 276 -19.57 -16.16 -0.70
N VAL A 277 -20.50 -16.19 0.26
CA VAL A 277 -20.94 -14.98 0.98
C VAL A 277 -19.77 -14.37 1.77
N ARG A 278 -18.94 -15.22 2.39
CA ARG A 278 -17.72 -14.78 3.07
C ARG A 278 -16.74 -14.09 2.13
N ASN A 279 -16.53 -14.65 0.94
CA ASN A 279 -15.69 -14.02 -0.07
C ASN A 279 -16.25 -12.65 -0.48
N ALA A 280 -17.57 -12.54 -0.65
CA ALA A 280 -18.21 -11.26 -0.92
C ALA A 280 -18.04 -10.25 0.25
N VAL A 281 -18.18 -10.68 1.50
CA VAL A 281 -17.91 -9.82 2.67
C VAL A 281 -16.45 -9.33 2.70
N ARG A 282 -15.50 -10.23 2.47
CA ARG A 282 -14.06 -9.90 2.40
C ARG A 282 -13.69 -8.98 1.24
N ALA A 283 -14.38 -9.12 0.10
CA ALA A 283 -14.12 -8.32 -1.09
C ALA A 283 -14.84 -6.96 -1.08
N CYS A 284 -16.03 -6.88 -0.50
CA CYS A 284 -16.90 -5.70 -0.63
C CYS A 284 -17.18 -4.95 0.67
N VAL A 285 -17.17 -5.63 1.83
CA VAL A 285 -17.46 -4.98 3.13
C VAL A 285 -16.18 -4.60 3.86
N GLU A 286 -15.23 -5.53 4.02
CA GLU A 286 -13.98 -5.27 4.77
C GLU A 286 -13.17 -4.09 4.20
N PRO A 287 -12.97 -3.94 2.87
CA PRO A 287 -12.21 -2.81 2.32
C PRO A 287 -12.90 -1.46 2.54
N VAL A 288 -14.24 -1.45 2.54
CA VAL A 288 -15.06 -0.26 2.80
C VAL A 288 -14.97 0.12 4.28
N LEU A 289 -15.11 -0.88 5.17
CA LEU A 289 -15.06 -0.67 6.62
C LEU A 289 -13.68 -0.18 7.09
N LEU A 290 -12.60 -0.72 6.51
CA LEU A 290 -11.21 -0.41 6.89
C LEU A 290 -10.58 0.72 6.07
N HIS A 291 -11.39 1.48 5.31
CA HIS A 291 -10.89 2.49 4.38
C HIS A 291 -10.00 3.53 5.06
N GLY A 292 -8.77 3.68 4.56
CA GLY A 292 -7.79 4.65 5.05
C GLY A 292 -7.24 4.35 6.46
N SER A 293 -7.47 3.15 7.01
CA SER A 293 -7.00 2.78 8.35
C SER A 293 -5.49 2.93 8.53
N GLU A 294 -4.71 2.80 7.45
CA GLU A 294 -3.27 3.04 7.43
C GLU A 294 -2.88 4.46 7.86
N ALA A 295 -3.76 5.45 7.60
CA ALA A 295 -3.51 6.86 7.92
C ALA A 295 -4.13 7.28 9.26
N TRP A 296 -5.39 6.90 9.52
CA TRP A 296 -6.14 7.45 10.66
C TRP A 296 -6.04 6.62 11.95
N TYR A 297 -5.80 5.31 11.86
CA TYR A 297 -5.83 4.45 13.04
C TYR A 297 -4.58 4.63 13.90
N PRO A 298 -4.70 5.05 15.17
CA PRO A 298 -3.54 5.35 16.00
C PRO A 298 -2.90 4.13 16.68
N GLY A 299 -3.45 2.93 16.53
CA GLY A 299 -3.10 1.77 17.35
C GLY A 299 -3.79 1.74 18.71
N THR A 300 -3.53 0.70 19.50
CA THR A 300 -4.07 0.53 20.86
C THR A 300 -3.57 1.57 21.87
N THR A 301 -2.36 2.08 21.67
CA THR A 301 -1.75 3.13 22.49
C THR A 301 -1.35 4.33 21.65
N ARG A 302 -1.14 5.48 22.31
CA ARG A 302 -0.60 6.71 21.72
C ARG A 302 0.22 7.52 22.74
N PRO A 303 1.24 8.26 22.30
CA PRO A 303 2.03 9.13 23.18
C PRO A 303 1.19 10.29 23.71
N ARG A 304 1.48 10.74 24.93
CA ARG A 304 0.88 11.96 25.47
C ARG A 304 1.49 13.19 24.81
N TRP A 305 0.65 14.14 24.41
CA TRP A 305 1.10 15.43 23.88
C TRP A 305 1.98 16.22 24.85
N SER A 306 1.74 16.12 26.16
CA SER A 306 2.52 16.82 27.20
C SER A 306 3.77 16.06 27.64
N GLN A 307 3.78 14.73 27.49
CA GLN A 307 4.90 13.87 27.88
C GLN A 307 5.10 12.78 26.81
N PRO A 308 5.78 13.10 25.69
CA PRO A 308 5.86 12.23 24.51
C PRO A 308 6.53 10.86 24.76
N THR A 309 7.28 10.72 25.85
CA THR A 309 7.94 9.46 26.25
C THR A 309 6.99 8.47 26.93
N LYS A 310 5.78 8.90 27.35
CA LYS A 310 4.79 8.02 27.98
C LYS A 310 3.61 7.79 27.05
N ASP A 311 3.28 6.51 26.87
CA ASP A 311 2.12 6.09 26.10
C ASP A 311 0.87 5.95 26.99
N THR A 312 -0.29 6.15 26.38
CA THR A 312 -1.62 5.98 26.99
C THR A 312 -2.53 5.21 26.04
N PRO A 313 -3.59 4.54 26.53
CA PRO A 313 -4.61 3.96 25.67
C PRO A 313 -5.17 4.99 24.67
N SER A 314 -5.33 4.58 23.42
CA SER A 314 -5.92 5.41 22.38
C SER A 314 -7.41 5.65 22.66
N SER A 315 -7.87 6.88 22.46
CA SER A 315 -9.29 7.24 22.60
C SER A 315 -10.08 6.92 21.31
N ASN A 316 -10.07 5.66 20.89
CA ASN A 316 -10.72 5.18 19.65
C ASN A 316 -11.70 4.02 19.90
N GLN A 317 -11.90 3.58 21.15
CA GLN A 317 -12.78 2.45 21.46
C GLN A 317 -14.21 2.65 20.98
N HIS A 318 -14.75 3.87 21.10
CA HIS A 318 -16.07 4.22 20.59
C HIS A 318 -16.17 4.07 19.05
N LEU A 319 -15.08 4.32 18.32
CA LEU A 319 -15.01 4.11 16.87
C LEU A 319 -15.04 2.61 16.53
N ILE A 320 -14.23 1.81 17.23
CA ILE A 320 -14.17 0.36 17.07
C ILE A 320 -15.53 -0.29 17.38
N GLN A 321 -16.21 0.15 18.44
CA GLN A 321 -17.56 -0.31 18.79
C GLN A 321 -18.58 -0.03 17.67
N ARG A 322 -18.47 1.11 16.98
CA ARG A 322 -19.34 1.39 15.82
C ARG A 322 -19.05 0.46 14.65
N MET A 323 -17.79 0.25 14.33
CA MET A 323 -17.37 -0.65 13.26
C MET A 323 -17.80 -2.11 13.52
N ASN A 324 -17.77 -2.55 14.77
CA ASN A 324 -18.24 -3.89 15.17
C ASN A 324 -19.70 -4.14 14.79
N LYS A 325 -20.56 -3.11 14.73
CA LYS A 325 -21.95 -3.28 14.28
C LYS A 325 -22.02 -3.76 12.83
N ALA A 326 -21.21 -3.18 11.94
CA ALA A 326 -21.12 -3.59 10.53
C ALA A 326 -20.56 -5.00 10.39
N LEU A 327 -19.48 -5.30 11.12
CA LEU A 327 -18.83 -6.61 11.06
C LEU A 327 -19.74 -7.73 11.58
N ASN A 328 -20.42 -7.50 12.71
CA ASN A 328 -21.37 -8.44 13.29
C ASN A 328 -22.57 -8.71 12.38
N GLN A 329 -23.02 -7.71 11.63
CA GLN A 329 -24.06 -7.91 10.61
C GLN A 329 -23.54 -8.74 9.44
N SER A 330 -22.29 -8.50 9.02
CA SER A 330 -21.66 -9.24 7.92
C SER A 330 -21.45 -10.71 8.26
N MET A 331 -20.97 -11.02 9.47
CA MET A 331 -20.80 -12.41 9.92
C MET A 331 -22.14 -13.15 9.99
N ARG A 332 -23.24 -12.46 10.34
CA ARG A 332 -24.59 -13.02 10.29
C ARG A 332 -25.17 -13.17 8.89
N ALA A 333 -24.61 -12.50 7.87
CA ALA A 333 -24.94 -12.79 6.48
C ALA A 333 -24.25 -14.08 6.02
N ILE A 334 -23.01 -14.28 6.45
CA ILE A 334 -22.20 -15.48 6.16
C ILE A 334 -22.84 -16.71 6.79
N LEU A 335 -23.05 -16.66 8.10
CA LEU A 335 -23.41 -17.80 8.93
C LEU A 335 -24.94 -17.95 9.03
N PRO A 336 -25.51 -19.13 8.77
CA PRO A 336 -26.93 -19.41 8.96
C PRO A 336 -27.23 -19.63 10.45
N VAL A 337 -27.14 -18.58 11.26
CA VAL A 337 -27.27 -18.62 12.73
C VAL A 337 -28.34 -17.67 13.25
N TRP A 338 -28.81 -17.93 14.47
CA TRP A 338 -29.77 -17.07 15.16
C TRP A 338 -29.18 -15.69 15.46
N LYS A 339 -30.03 -14.67 15.57
CA LYS A 339 -29.60 -13.31 15.91
C LYS A 339 -28.88 -13.26 17.27
N THR A 340 -29.29 -14.12 18.21
CA THR A 340 -28.81 -14.25 19.58
C THR A 340 -27.49 -15.00 19.71
N THR A 341 -26.98 -15.63 18.64
CA THR A 341 -25.71 -16.37 18.70
C THR A 341 -24.56 -15.47 19.22
N PRO A 342 -23.76 -15.95 20.19
CA PRO A 342 -22.68 -15.15 20.79
C PRO A 342 -21.71 -14.60 19.75
N ILE A 343 -21.30 -13.33 19.92
CA ILE A 343 -20.43 -12.63 18.95
C ILE A 343 -19.08 -13.33 18.81
N THR A 344 -18.53 -13.87 19.91
CA THR A 344 -17.25 -14.61 19.88
C THR A 344 -17.30 -15.82 18.96
N VAL A 345 -18.44 -16.54 18.95
CA VAL A 345 -18.71 -17.67 18.05
C VAL A 345 -18.76 -17.20 16.59
N LEU A 346 -19.40 -16.05 16.31
CA LEU A 346 -19.47 -15.51 14.96
C LEU A 346 -18.08 -15.29 14.35
N HIS A 347 -17.14 -14.76 15.13
CA HIS A 347 -15.76 -14.55 14.67
C HIS A 347 -15.07 -15.86 14.31
N ARG A 348 -15.17 -16.87 15.16
CA ARG A 348 -14.56 -18.19 14.93
C ARG A 348 -15.14 -18.88 13.71
N GLU A 349 -16.47 -18.99 13.65
CA GLU A 349 -17.18 -19.74 12.61
C GLU A 349 -17.10 -19.07 11.25
N SER A 350 -17.06 -17.74 11.20
CA SER A 350 -16.85 -17.02 9.95
C SER A 350 -15.37 -16.95 9.55
N GLY A 351 -14.43 -17.22 10.45
CA GLY A 351 -13.01 -16.99 10.24
C GLY A 351 -12.69 -15.52 9.95
N ILE A 352 -13.42 -14.59 10.57
CA ILE A 352 -13.23 -13.14 10.45
C ILE A 352 -12.81 -12.60 11.83
N PRO A 353 -11.58 -12.08 11.98
CA PRO A 353 -11.10 -11.51 13.24
C PRO A 353 -11.92 -10.29 13.71
N PRO A 354 -11.90 -9.97 15.02
CA PRO A 354 -12.42 -8.71 15.55
C PRO A 354 -11.85 -7.47 14.86
N VAL A 355 -12.62 -6.36 14.82
CA VAL A 355 -12.21 -5.12 14.14
C VAL A 355 -10.85 -4.61 14.60
N GLU A 356 -10.55 -4.67 15.89
CA GLU A 356 -9.27 -4.24 16.44
C GLU A 356 -8.09 -5.01 15.82
N GLN A 357 -8.22 -6.33 15.67
CA GLN A 357 -7.21 -7.17 15.04
C GLN A 357 -7.12 -6.93 13.53
N LEU A 358 -8.23 -6.64 12.86
CA LEU A 358 -8.24 -6.24 11.45
C LEU A 358 -7.49 -4.92 11.23
N LEU A 359 -7.67 -3.94 12.14
CA LEU A 359 -6.98 -2.65 12.12
C LEU A 359 -5.49 -2.81 12.41
N GLU A 360 -5.10 -3.57 13.44
CA GLU A 360 -3.69 -3.87 13.72
C GLU A 360 -3.03 -4.67 12.58
N ALA A 361 -3.76 -5.60 11.94
CA ALA A 361 -3.27 -6.30 10.76
C ALA A 361 -3.02 -5.35 9.57
N ARG A 362 -3.88 -4.35 9.36
CA ARG A 362 -3.68 -3.30 8.35
C ARG A 362 -2.47 -2.45 8.69
N ARG A 363 -2.33 -2.05 9.95
CA ARG A 363 -1.18 -1.28 10.45
C ARG A 363 0.14 -2.02 10.29
N LEU A 364 0.20 -3.32 10.60
CA LEU A 364 1.38 -4.17 10.37
C LEU A 364 1.73 -4.33 8.89
N ARG A 365 0.73 -4.51 8.02
CA ARG A 365 0.97 -4.53 6.56
C ARG A 365 1.48 -3.19 6.05
N PHE A 366 0.95 -2.08 6.59
CA PHE A 366 1.44 -0.75 6.26
C PHE A 366 2.88 -0.55 6.75
N ALA A 367 3.24 -1.03 7.94
CA ALA A 367 4.63 -1.05 8.41
C ALA A 367 5.57 -1.78 7.43
N ALA A 368 5.20 -2.99 6.99
CA ALA A 368 5.99 -3.74 6.01
C ALA A 368 6.07 -3.00 4.65
N ARG A 369 5.00 -2.29 4.27
CA ARG A 369 5.00 -1.42 3.09
C ARG A 369 5.97 -0.25 3.27
N LEU A 370 5.99 0.41 4.43
CA LEU A 370 6.89 1.53 4.70
C LEU A 370 8.35 1.12 4.53
N LYS A 371 8.73 -0.09 4.96
CA LYS A 371 10.09 -0.63 4.77
C LYS A 371 10.45 -0.92 3.30
N SER A 372 9.45 -1.10 2.43
CA SER A 372 9.65 -1.32 0.97
C SER A 372 9.73 -0.03 0.13
N LEU A 373 9.59 1.13 0.77
CA LEU A 373 9.72 2.45 0.15
C LEU A 373 11.19 2.85 0.11
N ASP A 374 11.58 3.47 -0.99
CA ASP A 374 12.91 4.05 -1.15
C ASP A 374 13.08 5.29 -0.23
N ASP A 375 14.33 5.62 0.09
CA ASP A 375 14.66 6.71 1.02
C ASP A 375 14.19 8.10 0.57
N ALA A 376 14.07 8.33 -0.73
CA ALA A 376 13.58 9.59 -1.29
C ALA A 376 12.06 9.76 -1.08
N HIS A 377 11.32 8.68 -0.85
CA HIS A 377 9.87 8.71 -0.71
C HIS A 377 9.43 9.58 0.49
N PRO A 378 8.38 10.43 0.36
CA PRO A 378 7.95 11.36 1.40
C PRO A 378 7.68 10.74 2.77
N LEU A 379 7.12 9.53 2.78
CA LEU A 379 6.88 8.79 4.02
C LEU A 379 8.17 8.25 4.64
N ALA A 380 9.11 7.73 3.84
CA ALA A 380 10.38 7.23 4.36
C ALA A 380 11.15 8.34 5.06
N LYS A 381 11.24 9.53 4.44
CA LYS A 381 11.85 10.72 5.06
C LYS A 381 11.21 11.11 6.40
N ARG A 382 9.89 10.99 6.53
CA ARG A 382 9.14 11.32 7.76
C ARG A 382 9.27 10.26 8.86
N THR A 383 9.58 9.01 8.48
CA THR A 383 9.87 7.93 9.44
C THR A 383 11.25 8.03 10.05
N THR A 384 12.18 8.75 9.41
CA THR A 384 13.53 8.96 9.94
C THR A 384 13.46 9.61 11.33
N PRO A 385 14.21 9.08 12.31
CA PRO A 385 14.24 9.67 13.64
C PRO A 385 14.77 11.11 13.57
N PRO A 386 14.28 11.98 14.46
CA PRO A 386 14.69 13.37 14.44
C PRO A 386 16.19 13.53 14.65
N ARG A 387 16.84 14.43 13.89
CA ARG A 387 18.26 14.73 14.10
C ARG A 387 18.43 15.34 15.49
N GLN A 388 19.31 14.76 16.30
CA GLN A 388 19.71 15.40 17.56
C GLN A 388 20.59 16.59 17.21
N PRO A 389 20.19 17.83 17.54
CA PRO A 389 21.05 18.98 17.29
C PRO A 389 22.31 18.87 18.15
N THR A 390 23.47 19.08 17.53
CA THR A 390 24.73 19.27 18.25
C THR A 390 24.67 20.63 18.94
N TYR A 391 24.69 20.63 20.27
CA TYR A 391 24.69 21.88 21.03
C TYR A 391 26.12 22.37 21.25
N HIS A 392 26.31 23.68 21.11
CA HIS A 392 27.53 24.34 21.54
C HIS A 392 27.28 25.01 22.89
N ASP A 393 27.97 24.56 23.94
CA ASP A 393 27.69 24.99 25.32
C ASP A 393 27.84 26.50 25.55
N LEU A 394 28.70 27.15 24.76
CA LEU A 394 28.92 28.61 24.81
C LEU A 394 27.79 29.45 24.22
N ILE A 395 26.85 28.87 23.46
CA ILE A 395 25.74 29.61 22.82
C ILE A 395 24.47 29.39 23.65
N LYS A 396 23.72 30.45 23.98
CA LYS A 396 22.45 30.25 24.72
C LYS A 396 21.49 29.39 23.90
N ARG A 397 20.84 28.41 24.52
CA ARG A 397 19.89 27.47 23.87
C ARG A 397 18.83 28.14 22.98
N ARG A 398 18.38 29.35 23.34
CA ARG A 398 17.39 30.13 22.55
C ARG A 398 17.88 30.57 21.17
N TYR A 399 19.20 30.62 20.97
CA TYR A 399 19.85 30.98 19.70
C TYR A 399 20.38 29.76 18.94
N GLN A 400 20.27 28.57 19.52
CA GLN A 400 20.66 27.31 18.88
C GLN A 400 19.43 26.64 18.25
N THR A 401 19.68 25.77 17.27
CA THR A 401 18.64 24.99 16.59
C THR A 401 17.78 24.27 17.62
N GLN A 402 16.47 24.52 17.59
CA GLN A 402 15.55 23.82 18.47
C GLN A 402 15.52 22.33 18.13
N PRO A 403 15.43 21.44 19.13
CA PRO A 403 15.33 20.02 18.88
C PRO A 403 14.09 19.73 18.06
N GLU A 404 14.26 18.93 17.00
CA GLU A 404 13.12 18.35 16.30
C GLU A 404 12.25 17.58 17.31
N SER A 405 10.93 17.70 17.18
CA SER A 405 10.02 17.05 18.13
C SER A 405 10.30 15.55 18.23
N SER A 406 10.55 15.09 19.46
CA SER A 406 10.62 13.68 19.83
C SER A 406 9.25 12.99 19.83
N PHE A 407 8.18 13.71 19.45
CA PHE A 407 6.84 13.14 19.36
C PHE A 407 6.77 12.08 18.26
N ARG A 408 6.33 10.89 18.65
CA ARG A 408 6.15 9.74 17.75
C ARG A 408 4.74 9.79 17.12
N THR A 409 4.66 10.41 15.95
CA THR A 409 3.44 10.46 15.10
C THR A 409 2.89 9.06 14.81
N ARG A 410 1.65 8.95 14.33
CA ARG A 410 1.07 7.65 13.92
C ARG A 410 1.92 6.95 12.87
N LEU A 411 2.47 7.70 11.92
CA LEU A 411 3.36 7.20 10.89
C LEU A 411 4.63 6.58 11.49
N ARG A 412 5.35 7.32 12.36
CA ARG A 412 6.58 6.83 13.01
C ARG A 412 6.32 5.58 13.85
N ARG A 413 5.26 5.59 14.68
CA ARG A 413 4.88 4.42 15.50
C ARG A 413 4.40 3.22 14.67
N THR A 414 4.01 3.43 13.43
CA THR A 414 3.67 2.33 12.52
C THR A 414 4.95 1.77 11.89
N ASP A 415 5.89 2.62 11.50
CA ASP A 415 7.21 2.17 11.02
C ASP A 415 8.01 1.40 12.10
N GLU A 416 7.86 1.80 13.37
CA GLU A 416 8.46 1.15 14.55
C GLU A 416 7.90 -0.27 14.85
N LEU A 417 6.78 -0.68 14.23
CA LEU A 417 6.19 -2.01 14.48
C LEU A 417 7.03 -3.18 13.97
N LEU A 418 7.90 -2.90 13.00
CA LEU A 418 8.81 -3.87 12.40
C LEU A 418 10.24 -3.33 12.50
N ALA A 419 11.19 -4.23 12.68
CA ALA A 419 12.60 -3.88 12.72
C ALA A 419 13.05 -3.16 11.43
N SER A 420 14.10 -2.36 11.56
CA SER A 420 14.74 -1.71 10.41
C SER A 420 15.34 -2.75 9.47
N CYS A 421 15.30 -2.46 8.17
CA CYS A 421 15.96 -3.25 7.14
C CYS A 421 16.55 -2.30 6.09
N VAL A 422 17.42 -2.85 5.25
CA VAL A 422 17.89 -2.17 4.04
C VAL A 422 16.68 -1.86 3.15
N ARG A 423 16.52 -0.58 2.80
CA ARG A 423 15.42 -0.12 1.95
C ARG A 423 15.78 -0.33 0.48
N PRO A 424 14.86 -0.85 -0.36
CA PRO A 424 15.11 -1.00 -1.78
C PRO A 424 15.17 0.36 -2.47
N LYS A 425 16.05 0.47 -3.47
CA LYS A 425 16.09 1.59 -4.40
C LYS A 425 14.99 1.44 -5.47
N LEU A 426 14.58 2.56 -6.02
CA LEU A 426 13.66 2.57 -7.15
C LEU A 426 14.41 2.16 -8.43
N VAL A 427 14.26 0.91 -8.85
CA VAL A 427 14.92 0.36 -10.06
C VAL A 427 14.00 0.47 -11.28
N GLN A 428 14.60 0.75 -12.44
CA GLN A 428 13.88 0.74 -13.71
C GLN A 428 13.46 -0.69 -14.04
N ARG A 429 12.17 -0.91 -14.33
CA ARG A 429 11.72 -2.22 -14.79
C ARG A 429 12.19 -2.45 -16.22
N TYR A 430 13.05 -3.44 -16.40
CA TYR A 430 13.41 -3.94 -17.72
C TYR A 430 12.38 -4.97 -18.15
N PHE A 431 11.80 -4.76 -19.33
CA PHE A 431 11.26 -5.88 -20.11
C PHE A 431 12.46 -6.43 -20.85
N HIS A 432 12.73 -7.74 -20.71
CA HIS A 432 13.79 -8.38 -21.47
C HIS A 432 13.67 -7.96 -22.93
N GLN A 433 14.72 -7.32 -23.44
CA GLN A 433 15.00 -7.40 -24.86
C GLN A 433 15.46 -8.83 -25.07
N GLU A 434 14.62 -9.67 -25.67
CA GLU A 434 15.10 -10.78 -26.48
C GLU A 434 15.93 -10.17 -27.62
N LYS A 435 17.15 -9.72 -27.32
CA LYS A 435 18.13 -9.41 -28.34
C LYS A 435 18.67 -10.75 -28.80
N ASN A 436 18.07 -11.27 -29.87
CA ASN A 436 18.62 -12.35 -30.70
C ASN A 436 19.10 -13.58 -29.94
N ALA A 437 18.32 -14.10 -28.99
CA ALA A 437 18.43 -15.50 -28.60
C ALA A 437 17.49 -16.29 -29.50
N THR A 438 18.05 -17.19 -30.30
CA THR A 438 17.32 -18.27 -30.97
C THR A 438 16.36 -18.93 -29.99
N ALA A 439 15.22 -19.41 -30.49
CA ALA A 439 14.05 -19.88 -29.74
C ALA A 439 14.26 -21.12 -28.83
N THR A 440 15.17 -21.03 -27.85
CA THR A 440 15.44 -22.08 -26.83
C THR A 440 15.34 -21.57 -25.39
N ASP A 441 15.11 -20.27 -25.15
CA ASP A 441 15.26 -19.68 -23.80
C ASP A 441 13.95 -19.55 -22.99
N SER A 442 13.00 -20.47 -23.20
CA SER A 442 12.12 -20.85 -22.09
C SER A 442 13.00 -21.53 -21.04
N ILE A 443 12.94 -21.13 -19.76
CA ILE A 443 13.68 -21.75 -18.64
C ILE A 443 13.99 -23.22 -18.99
N GLU A 444 15.22 -23.50 -19.42
CA GLU A 444 15.58 -24.84 -19.90
C GLU A 444 15.28 -25.78 -18.74
N ARG A 445 14.25 -26.61 -18.91
CA ARG A 445 13.94 -27.71 -17.99
C ARG A 445 14.87 -28.82 -18.41
N GLU A 446 16.02 -28.92 -17.76
CA GLU A 446 16.88 -30.08 -17.91
C GLU A 446 16.43 -31.14 -16.90
N ASP A 447 16.22 -32.36 -17.40
CA ASP A 447 16.05 -33.56 -16.57
C ASP A 447 17.43 -34.01 -16.05
N SER A 448 17.46 -34.89 -15.05
CA SER A 448 18.69 -35.39 -14.41
C SER A 448 19.74 -36.02 -15.35
N GLN A 449 19.40 -36.21 -16.63
CA GLN A 449 20.23 -36.84 -17.66
C GLN A 449 21.16 -35.86 -18.41
N ASP A 450 20.99 -34.55 -18.28
CA ASP A 450 21.77 -33.54 -19.04
C ASP A 450 23.01 -33.00 -18.29
N PHE A 451 23.22 -33.38 -17.04
CA PHE A 451 24.44 -33.03 -16.31
C PHE A 451 25.56 -34.04 -16.61
N PRO A 452 26.77 -33.60 -17.00
CA PRO A 452 27.89 -34.52 -17.08
C PRO A 452 28.11 -35.15 -15.69
N PRO A 453 28.31 -36.48 -15.60
CA PRO A 453 28.62 -37.12 -14.33
C PRO A 453 29.82 -36.40 -13.71
N LEU A 454 29.80 -36.22 -12.38
CA LEU A 454 30.80 -35.52 -11.55
C LEU A 454 32.28 -35.96 -11.75
N GLY A 455 32.55 -36.92 -12.64
CA GLY A 455 33.87 -37.41 -13.04
C GLY A 455 34.53 -36.71 -14.25
N GLN A 456 33.96 -35.66 -14.84
CA GLN A 456 34.61 -34.86 -15.91
C GLN A 456 34.90 -33.40 -15.53
N VAL A 457 34.79 -33.03 -14.25
CA VAL A 457 35.20 -31.71 -13.75
C VAL A 457 36.66 -31.83 -13.29
N THR A 458 37.59 -31.20 -14.03
CA THR A 458 39.04 -31.30 -13.78
C THR A 458 39.55 -30.50 -12.57
N TRP A 459 38.66 -29.98 -11.72
CA TRP A 459 39.00 -29.18 -10.53
C TRP A 459 38.26 -29.70 -9.29
N PRO A 460 38.90 -29.72 -8.11
CA PRO A 460 38.23 -30.13 -6.87
C PRO A 460 37.02 -29.22 -6.60
N PRO A 461 35.87 -29.76 -6.16
CA PRO A 461 34.70 -28.95 -5.86
C PRO A 461 34.98 -28.01 -4.69
N HIS A 462 34.71 -26.72 -4.89
CA HIS A 462 34.80 -25.70 -3.85
C HIS A 462 33.44 -25.57 -3.15
N PHE A 463 33.43 -25.76 -1.83
CA PHE A 463 32.22 -25.65 -1.02
C PHE A 463 32.26 -24.41 -0.13
N GLY A 464 31.12 -23.73 -0.01
CA GLY A 464 30.93 -22.58 0.87
C GLY A 464 29.57 -22.63 1.54
N SER A 465 29.47 -22.14 2.77
CA SER A 465 28.20 -22.03 3.50
C SER A 465 28.24 -20.86 4.48
N GLY A 466 27.08 -20.30 4.83
CA GLY A 466 26.98 -19.20 5.79
C GLY A 466 25.55 -18.96 6.25
N ARG A 467 25.40 -18.43 7.47
CA ARG A 467 24.09 -18.06 8.03
C ARG A 467 23.77 -16.60 7.73
N LEU A 468 22.60 -16.36 7.13
CA LEU A 468 22.01 -15.03 7.07
C LEU A 468 21.35 -14.66 8.40
N GLY A 469 21.14 -13.36 8.64
CA GLY A 469 20.19 -12.91 9.65
C GLY A 469 18.75 -13.33 9.34
N PRO A 470 17.74 -12.72 9.99
CA PRO A 470 16.35 -13.12 9.77
C PRO A 470 15.92 -12.88 8.31
N ALA A 471 15.87 -13.96 7.53
CA ALA A 471 15.71 -13.95 6.08
C ALA A 471 14.75 -15.06 5.62
N GLU A 472 14.23 -14.96 4.39
CA GLU A 472 13.50 -16.06 3.76
C GLU A 472 14.45 -16.89 2.88
N VAL A 473 14.05 -18.12 2.56
CA VAL A 473 14.79 -19.00 1.63
C VAL A 473 15.13 -18.26 0.32
N PHE A 474 14.18 -17.50 -0.23
CA PHE A 474 14.39 -16.65 -1.40
C PHE A 474 15.60 -15.70 -1.29
N ASP A 475 15.84 -15.12 -0.11
CA ASP A 475 16.97 -14.21 0.10
C ASP A 475 18.30 -14.98 0.26
N ALA A 476 18.23 -16.16 0.88
CA ALA A 476 19.37 -17.08 1.00
C ALA A 476 19.84 -17.57 -0.38
N GLU A 477 18.91 -17.96 -1.25
CA GLU A 477 19.17 -18.35 -2.64
C GLU A 477 19.89 -17.22 -3.41
N ALA A 478 19.38 -16.00 -3.31
CA ALA A 478 20.01 -14.85 -3.96
C ALA A 478 21.44 -14.60 -3.46
N ARG A 479 21.66 -14.72 -2.14
CA ARG A 479 23.00 -14.56 -1.56
C ARG A 479 23.93 -15.70 -1.97
N GLY A 480 23.45 -16.94 -1.93
CA GLY A 480 24.20 -18.12 -2.36
C GLY A 480 24.66 -17.99 -3.81
N ALA A 481 23.77 -17.54 -4.71
CA ALA A 481 24.11 -17.27 -6.11
C ALA A 481 25.22 -16.21 -6.25
N LEU A 482 25.15 -15.11 -5.49
CA LEU A 482 26.16 -14.06 -5.51
C LEU A 482 27.51 -14.54 -5.00
N GLU A 483 27.55 -15.21 -3.86
CA GLU A 483 28.81 -15.73 -3.30
C GLU A 483 29.40 -16.83 -4.18
N GLY A 484 28.55 -17.69 -4.76
CA GLY A 484 28.96 -18.68 -5.75
C GLY A 484 29.59 -18.04 -6.99
N LEU A 485 28.98 -16.97 -7.53
CA LEU A 485 29.55 -16.22 -8.65
C LEU A 485 30.88 -15.56 -8.28
N LYS A 486 30.97 -14.92 -7.11
CA LYS A 486 32.22 -14.32 -6.61
C LYS A 486 33.34 -15.35 -6.47
N ALA A 487 33.02 -16.51 -5.90
CA ALA A 487 33.97 -17.61 -5.78
C ALA A 487 34.43 -18.13 -7.15
N ALA A 488 33.50 -18.31 -8.09
CA ALA A 488 33.81 -18.74 -9.45
C ALA A 488 34.70 -17.72 -10.20
N LEU A 489 34.44 -16.42 -10.04
CA LEU A 489 35.24 -15.35 -10.66
C LEU A 489 36.67 -15.29 -10.11
N ASN A 490 36.90 -15.69 -8.86
CA ASN A 490 38.23 -15.76 -8.25
C ASN A 490 39.08 -16.94 -8.74
N LEU A 491 38.52 -17.86 -9.54
CA LEU A 491 39.29 -18.96 -10.12
C LEU A 491 40.21 -18.46 -11.25
N PRO A 492 41.46 -18.96 -11.37
CA PRO A 492 42.43 -18.49 -12.37
C PRO A 492 41.97 -18.60 -13.82
N THR A 493 41.07 -19.54 -14.13
CA THR A 493 40.55 -19.82 -15.49
C THR A 493 39.26 -19.07 -15.82
N SER A 494 38.70 -18.30 -14.87
CA SER A 494 37.35 -17.73 -14.94
C SER A 494 37.14 -16.80 -16.13
N ALA A 495 38.17 -16.07 -16.55
CA ALA A 495 38.11 -15.11 -17.66
C ALA A 495 37.82 -15.74 -19.03
N THR A 496 38.02 -17.06 -19.18
CA THR A 496 37.87 -17.78 -20.46
C THR A 496 36.78 -18.84 -20.44
N GLN A 497 36.11 -19.03 -19.30
CA GLN A 497 35.14 -20.10 -19.11
C GLN A 497 33.71 -19.56 -18.94
N ASN A 498 32.75 -20.31 -19.45
CA ASN A 498 31.33 -20.07 -19.18
C ASN A 498 31.03 -20.42 -17.73
N ILE A 499 30.37 -19.52 -17.01
CA ILE A 499 29.92 -19.75 -15.64
C ILE A 499 28.42 -20.03 -15.66
N ILE A 500 28.01 -21.18 -15.15
CA ILE A 500 26.60 -21.57 -15.03
C ILE A 500 26.22 -21.56 -13.55
N ILE A 501 25.24 -20.73 -13.20
CA ILE A 501 24.67 -20.64 -11.85
C ILE A 501 23.33 -21.39 -11.85
N CYS A 502 23.28 -22.51 -11.13
CA CYS A 502 22.08 -23.34 -11.00
C CYS A 502 21.35 -23.03 -9.68
N LEU A 503 20.04 -22.85 -9.73
CA LEU A 503 19.19 -22.56 -8.58
C LEU A 503 17.90 -23.37 -8.64
N ASP A 504 17.42 -23.87 -7.51
CA ASP A 504 16.12 -24.55 -7.45
C ASP A 504 14.93 -23.62 -7.16
N ASN A 505 15.23 -22.38 -6.79
CA ASN A 505 14.22 -21.35 -6.59
C ASN A 505 13.99 -20.53 -7.87
N LEU A 506 12.91 -20.85 -8.57
CA LEU A 506 12.53 -20.19 -9.82
C LEU A 506 12.36 -18.67 -9.67
N ALA A 507 11.84 -18.20 -8.53
CA ALA A 507 11.65 -16.78 -8.29
C ALA A 507 12.99 -16.05 -8.15
N ALA A 508 13.96 -16.63 -7.45
CA ALA A 508 15.31 -16.08 -7.31
C ALA A 508 16.04 -16.07 -8.65
N ALA A 509 16.00 -17.20 -9.39
CA ALA A 509 16.60 -17.30 -10.73
C ALA A 509 16.01 -16.27 -11.72
N SER A 510 14.70 -16.03 -11.65
CA SER A 510 14.03 -15.00 -12.47
C SER A 510 14.48 -13.59 -12.10
N CYS A 511 14.71 -13.30 -10.82
CA CYS A 511 15.18 -11.99 -10.36
C CYS A 511 16.65 -11.73 -10.74
N LEU A 512 17.51 -12.75 -10.75
CA LEU A 512 18.91 -12.62 -11.16
C LEU A 512 19.03 -12.25 -12.64
N ARG A 513 18.19 -12.82 -13.51
CA ARG A 513 18.16 -12.48 -14.95
C ARG A 513 17.39 -11.21 -15.26
N GLY A 514 16.36 -10.90 -14.49
CA GLY A 514 15.36 -9.88 -14.82
C GLY A 514 15.36 -8.67 -13.89
N THR A 515 14.15 -8.19 -13.56
CA THR A 515 14.00 -7.09 -12.61
C THR A 515 14.26 -7.59 -11.19
N PRO A 516 15.17 -6.97 -10.42
CA PRO A 516 15.47 -7.41 -9.06
C PRO A 516 14.27 -7.22 -8.13
N SER A 517 14.15 -8.12 -7.15
CA SER A 517 13.14 -8.02 -6.08
C SER A 517 13.41 -6.80 -5.17
N ASP A 518 12.39 -6.37 -4.43
CA ASP A 518 12.59 -5.38 -3.36
C ASP A 518 13.38 -5.97 -2.18
N SER A 519 13.31 -7.28 -1.96
CA SER A 519 14.08 -7.96 -0.90
C SER A 519 15.45 -8.35 -1.43
N SER A 520 16.50 -8.10 -0.66
CA SER A 520 17.90 -8.34 -1.05
C SER A 520 18.25 -7.73 -2.42
N GLN A 521 17.68 -6.56 -2.71
CA GLN A 521 17.81 -5.91 -4.02
C GLN A 521 19.27 -5.60 -4.37
N ASP A 522 20.05 -5.18 -3.38
CA ASP A 522 21.48 -4.94 -3.47
C ASP A 522 22.25 -6.20 -3.92
N ILE A 523 21.89 -7.37 -3.37
CA ILE A 523 22.47 -8.66 -3.76
C ILE A 523 22.18 -8.98 -5.24
N PHE A 524 20.94 -8.80 -5.69
CA PHE A 524 20.58 -9.03 -7.10
C PHE A 524 21.31 -8.05 -8.04
N LEU A 525 21.37 -6.77 -7.67
CA LEU A 525 22.05 -5.75 -8.47
C LEU A 525 23.55 -6.00 -8.56
N GLU A 526 24.18 -6.42 -7.47
CA GLU A 526 25.60 -6.77 -7.44
C GLU A 526 25.87 -8.01 -8.32
N PHE A 527 25.04 -9.05 -8.20
CA PHE A 527 25.13 -10.23 -9.07
C PHE A 527 25.05 -9.84 -10.55
N GLN A 528 24.04 -9.04 -10.91
CA GLN A 528 23.83 -8.59 -12.29
C GLN A 528 25.01 -7.77 -12.81
N ALA A 529 25.59 -6.90 -11.99
CA ALA A 529 26.77 -6.13 -12.36
C ALA A 529 27.98 -7.03 -12.62
N LEU A 530 28.23 -8.03 -11.77
CA LEU A 530 29.32 -8.99 -11.94
C LEU A 530 29.11 -9.88 -13.17
N ALA A 531 27.90 -10.42 -13.34
CA ALA A 531 27.54 -11.25 -14.49
C ALA A 531 27.68 -10.47 -15.82
N THR A 532 27.25 -9.21 -15.84
CA THR A 532 27.40 -8.33 -17.01
C THR A 532 28.87 -8.02 -17.30
N SER A 533 29.68 -7.83 -16.25
CA SER A 533 31.12 -7.53 -16.39
C SER A 533 31.91 -8.74 -16.90
N HIS A 534 31.51 -9.96 -16.53
CA HIS A 534 32.10 -11.20 -17.03
C HIS A 534 31.67 -11.51 -18.47
N GLY A 535 30.40 -11.27 -18.80
CA GLY A 535 29.87 -11.41 -20.16
C GLY A 535 29.56 -12.85 -20.60
N SER A 536 29.93 -13.87 -19.82
CA SER A 536 29.65 -15.30 -20.11
C SER A 536 29.07 -16.05 -18.89
N THR A 537 28.27 -15.36 -18.09
CA THR A 537 27.52 -15.95 -16.96
C THR A 537 26.08 -16.27 -17.36
N HIS A 538 25.64 -17.50 -17.11
CA HIS A 538 24.29 -17.99 -17.38
C HIS A 538 23.62 -18.43 -16.07
N VAL A 539 22.32 -18.14 -15.92
CA VAL A 539 21.53 -18.57 -14.76
C VAL A 539 20.51 -19.61 -15.22
N ARG A 540 20.53 -20.79 -14.62
CA ARG A 540 19.64 -21.92 -14.91
C ARG A 540 18.82 -22.29 -13.69
N TRP A 541 17.59 -22.75 -13.93
CA TRP A 541 16.76 -23.32 -12.88
C TRP A 541 16.86 -24.83 -12.92
N VAL A 542 16.99 -25.47 -11.76
CA VAL A 542 17.02 -26.93 -11.61
C VAL A 542 15.91 -27.40 -10.66
N PRO A 543 15.32 -28.58 -10.85
CA PRO A 543 14.32 -29.09 -9.91
C PRO A 543 14.98 -29.50 -8.58
N GLY A 544 14.48 -28.96 -7.46
CA GLY A 544 14.93 -29.37 -6.13
C GLY A 544 14.47 -30.78 -5.76
N HIS A 545 15.23 -31.47 -4.90
CA HIS A 545 14.94 -32.83 -4.42
C HIS A 545 14.85 -33.90 -5.52
N THR A 546 15.76 -33.84 -6.50
CA THR A 546 15.79 -34.76 -7.64
C THR A 546 17.15 -35.45 -7.82
N ASP A 547 17.91 -35.61 -6.73
CA ASP A 547 19.21 -36.30 -6.70
C ASP A 547 20.29 -35.68 -7.61
N ILE A 548 20.18 -34.39 -7.93
CA ILE A 548 21.22 -33.63 -8.62
C ILE A 548 22.36 -33.38 -7.61
N PRO A 549 23.54 -34.02 -7.74
CA PRO A 549 24.50 -34.08 -6.63
C PRO A 549 24.99 -32.71 -6.12
N GLY A 550 25.20 -31.75 -7.02
CA GLY A 550 25.60 -30.39 -6.65
C GLY A 550 24.49 -29.59 -5.96
N ASN A 551 23.22 -29.80 -6.35
CA ASN A 551 22.08 -29.14 -5.73
C ASN A 551 21.80 -29.72 -4.33
N GLU A 552 21.81 -31.05 -4.20
CA GLU A 552 21.60 -31.72 -2.90
C GLU A 552 22.71 -31.36 -1.90
N GLU A 553 23.96 -31.24 -2.34
CA GLU A 553 25.06 -30.82 -1.48
C GLU A 553 24.94 -29.35 -1.06
N ALA A 554 24.55 -28.45 -1.97
CA ALA A 554 24.26 -27.06 -1.63
C ALA A 554 23.11 -26.94 -0.61
N ASP A 555 22.04 -27.73 -0.79
CA ASP A 555 20.87 -27.74 0.08
C ASP A 555 21.22 -28.31 1.48
N ARG A 556 22.06 -29.35 1.53
CA ARG A 556 22.62 -29.90 2.78
C ARG A 556 23.45 -28.86 3.53
N LEU A 557 24.33 -28.16 2.82
CA LEU A 557 25.19 -27.11 3.40
C LEU A 557 24.36 -25.91 3.89
N ALA A 558 23.34 -25.50 3.15
CA ALA A 558 22.42 -24.42 3.56
C ALA A 558 21.64 -24.79 4.83
N LYS A 559 21.12 -26.03 4.92
CA LYS A 559 20.45 -26.55 6.12
C LYS A 559 21.40 -26.58 7.32
N ALA A 560 22.63 -27.06 7.14
CA ALA A 560 23.63 -27.07 8.20
C ALA A 560 23.98 -25.64 8.67
N ALA A 561 24.14 -24.70 7.74
CA ALA A 561 24.44 -23.32 8.05
C ALA A 561 23.30 -22.62 8.81
N SER A 562 22.05 -22.97 8.56
CA SER A 562 20.89 -22.41 9.27
C SER A 562 20.91 -22.66 10.79
N LEU A 563 21.69 -23.65 11.25
CA LEU A 563 21.85 -24.00 12.66
C LEU A 563 22.98 -23.24 13.37
N LEU A 564 23.89 -22.58 12.63
CA LEU A 564 24.99 -21.77 13.19
C LEU A 564 24.45 -20.55 13.94
N PRO A 565 25.14 -19.86 14.85
CA PRO A 565 24.62 -18.64 15.48
C PRO A 565 24.30 -17.52 14.48
N GLU A 566 23.26 -16.70 14.76
CA GLU A 566 22.96 -15.52 13.93
C GLU A 566 24.09 -14.49 14.00
N PRO A 567 24.45 -13.82 12.89
CA PRO A 567 25.43 -12.76 12.94
C PRO A 567 24.92 -11.57 13.78
N GLU A 568 25.73 -11.08 14.73
CA GLU A 568 25.32 -10.10 15.76
C GLU A 568 24.74 -8.78 15.22
N ALA A 569 25.10 -8.38 13.98
CA ALA A 569 24.65 -7.13 13.35
C ALA A 569 23.68 -7.34 12.17
N ALA A 570 23.15 -8.55 11.99
CA ALA A 570 22.33 -8.86 10.82
C ALA A 570 20.95 -8.20 10.89
N GLN A 571 20.62 -7.39 9.88
CA GLN A 571 19.28 -6.84 9.72
C GLN A 571 18.36 -7.88 9.06
N PRO A 572 17.06 -7.90 9.42
CA PRO A 572 16.10 -8.75 8.74
C PRO A 572 15.90 -8.33 7.29
N THR A 573 15.61 -9.30 6.41
CA THR A 573 15.26 -9.01 5.02
C THR A 573 13.83 -8.48 4.91
N LEU A 574 13.52 -7.78 3.82
CA LEU A 574 12.17 -7.27 3.59
C LEU A 574 11.15 -8.42 3.40
N ALA A 575 11.54 -9.53 2.77
CA ALA A 575 10.69 -10.70 2.63
C ALA A 575 10.34 -11.31 4.00
N TYR A 576 11.31 -11.40 4.92
CA TYR A 576 11.10 -11.83 6.30
C TYR A 576 10.09 -10.93 7.02
N LEU A 577 10.29 -9.60 6.95
CA LEU A 577 9.36 -8.64 7.56
C LEU A 577 7.94 -8.73 6.98
N ARG A 578 7.81 -8.97 5.67
CA ARG A 578 6.51 -9.21 5.01
C ARG A 578 5.85 -10.50 5.50
N ARG A 579 6.61 -11.57 5.77
CA ARG A 579 6.08 -12.80 6.37
C ARG A 579 5.58 -12.53 7.79
N ILE A 580 6.37 -11.87 8.64
CA ILE A 580 5.97 -11.52 10.01
C ILE A 580 4.67 -10.70 10.01
N ALA A 581 4.55 -9.70 9.14
CA ALA A 581 3.33 -8.90 9.01
C ALA A 581 2.08 -9.71 8.57
N ARG A 582 2.26 -10.88 7.92
CA ARG A 582 1.18 -11.80 7.55
C ARG A 582 0.88 -12.82 8.64
N GLN A 583 1.89 -13.24 9.40
CA GLN A 583 1.81 -14.29 10.41
C GLN A 583 1.23 -13.77 11.74
N LYS A 584 1.75 -12.64 12.25
CA LYS A 584 1.37 -12.08 13.54
C LYS A 584 -0.14 -11.85 13.72
N PRO A 585 -0.90 -11.38 12.71
CA PRO A 585 -2.36 -11.30 12.82
C PRO A 585 -3.06 -12.67 12.99
N LYS A 586 -2.51 -13.75 12.42
CA LYS A 586 -3.08 -15.11 12.57
C LYS A 586 -2.90 -15.59 14.00
N GLU A 587 -1.70 -15.46 14.54
CA GLU A 587 -1.36 -15.84 15.92
C GLU A 587 -2.16 -15.03 16.94
N THR A 588 -2.35 -13.73 16.66
CA THR A 588 -3.16 -12.84 17.51
C THR A 588 -4.63 -13.30 17.54
N PHE A 589 -5.17 -13.74 16.40
CA PHE A 589 -6.53 -14.25 16.34
C PHE A 589 -6.69 -15.60 17.06
N GLU A 590 -5.71 -16.49 16.91
CA GLU A 590 -5.66 -17.77 17.63
C GLU A 590 -5.59 -17.56 19.15
N THR A 591 -4.73 -16.65 19.60
CA THR A 591 -4.57 -16.29 21.03
C THR A 591 -5.84 -15.66 21.61
N TRP A 592 -6.46 -14.75 20.85
CA TRP A 592 -7.73 -14.15 21.24
C TRP A 592 -8.86 -15.20 21.34
N TRP A 593 -8.89 -16.16 20.44
CA TRP A 593 -9.88 -17.23 20.49
C TRP A 593 -9.66 -18.15 21.70
N ALA A 594 -8.40 -18.53 21.98
CA ALA A 594 -8.07 -19.35 23.14
C ALA A 594 -8.54 -18.71 24.46
N THR A 595 -8.52 -17.37 24.54
CA THR A 595 -8.95 -16.62 25.73
C THR A 595 -10.44 -16.30 25.75
N SER A 596 -11.06 -16.08 24.58
CA SER A 596 -12.45 -15.59 24.46
C SER A 596 -13.47 -16.68 24.12
N ALA A 597 -13.03 -17.92 23.89
CA ALA A 597 -13.91 -19.05 23.54
C ALA A 597 -14.90 -19.35 24.67
N PRO A 598 -16.21 -19.46 24.38
CA PRO A 598 -17.19 -19.95 25.34
C PRO A 598 -16.86 -21.36 25.82
N GLU A 599 -17.22 -21.72 27.06
CA GLU A 599 -16.88 -23.03 27.66
C GLU A 599 -17.25 -24.24 26.78
N GLN A 600 -18.44 -24.21 26.19
CA GLN A 600 -18.89 -25.26 25.27
C GLN A 600 -17.98 -25.42 24.04
N TYR A 601 -17.35 -24.35 23.56
CA TYR A 601 -16.41 -24.38 22.44
C TYR A 601 -15.01 -24.85 22.86
N LYS A 602 -14.62 -24.63 24.12
CA LYS A 602 -13.33 -25.13 24.65
C LYS A 602 -13.26 -26.66 24.57
N ARG A 603 -14.38 -27.35 24.80
CA ARG A 603 -14.49 -28.82 24.69
C ARG A 603 -14.31 -29.35 23.27
N LEU A 604 -14.58 -28.53 22.25
CA LEU A 604 -14.50 -28.93 20.85
C LEU A 604 -13.07 -28.84 20.28
N ASN A 605 -12.11 -28.28 21.03
CA ASN A 605 -10.70 -28.10 20.61
C ASN A 605 -10.54 -27.44 19.22
N LEU A 606 -11.46 -26.54 18.88
CA LEU A 606 -11.46 -25.86 17.59
C LEU A 606 -10.47 -24.69 17.61
N LYS A 607 -9.60 -24.61 16.60
CA LYS A 607 -8.71 -23.46 16.41
C LYS A 607 -9.41 -22.37 15.60
N ALA A 608 -9.05 -21.11 15.86
CA ALA A 608 -9.46 -19.99 15.02
C ALA A 608 -8.57 -19.94 13.77
N THR A 609 -9.14 -19.53 12.64
CA THR A 609 -8.40 -19.39 11.38
C THR A 609 -8.78 -18.12 10.65
N THR A 610 -7.79 -17.44 10.08
CA THR A 610 -8.03 -16.34 9.14
C THR A 610 -8.30 -16.85 7.71
N GLY A 611 -8.03 -18.13 7.43
CA GLY A 611 -8.43 -18.83 6.20
C GLY A 611 -9.94 -19.06 6.15
N CYS A 612 -10.48 -19.57 5.05
CA CYS A 612 -11.89 -19.98 5.00
C CYS A 612 -12.08 -21.23 5.85
N PRO A 613 -12.91 -21.22 6.91
CA PRO A 613 -13.21 -22.44 7.65
C PRO A 613 -13.82 -23.49 6.72
N PRO A 614 -13.36 -24.76 6.77
CA PRO A 614 -13.82 -25.80 5.85
C PRO A 614 -15.33 -26.05 5.95
N GLU A 615 -15.94 -25.83 7.12
CA GLU A 615 -17.38 -25.98 7.32
C GLU A 615 -18.22 -25.00 6.49
N LEU A 616 -17.65 -23.89 6.02
CA LEU A 616 -18.36 -22.96 5.13
C LEU A 616 -18.56 -23.52 3.71
N SER A 617 -18.02 -24.70 3.41
CA SER A 617 -18.32 -25.48 2.20
C SER A 617 -19.61 -26.29 2.30
N LEU A 618 -20.20 -26.39 3.49
CA LEU A 618 -21.47 -27.09 3.69
C LEU A 618 -22.66 -26.27 3.17
N PRO A 619 -23.72 -26.92 2.66
CA PRO A 619 -25.01 -26.28 2.41
C PRO A 619 -25.53 -25.58 3.68
N ARG A 620 -26.26 -24.47 3.50
CA ARG A 620 -26.66 -23.61 4.63
C ARG A 620 -27.47 -24.34 5.71
N GLY A 621 -28.39 -25.21 5.33
CA GLY A 621 -29.16 -26.02 6.28
C GLY A 621 -28.28 -26.96 7.12
N ALA A 622 -27.34 -27.67 6.49
CA ALA A 622 -26.40 -28.53 7.21
C ALA A 622 -25.48 -27.72 8.14
N LEU A 623 -24.97 -26.58 7.65
CA LEU A 623 -24.18 -25.67 8.47
C LEU A 623 -25.01 -25.11 9.64
N HIS A 624 -26.28 -24.78 9.43
CA HIS A 624 -27.15 -24.28 10.48
C HIS A 624 -27.25 -25.27 11.64
N HIS A 625 -27.56 -26.54 11.36
CA HIS A 625 -27.65 -27.57 12.39
C HIS A 625 -26.33 -27.78 13.11
N LEU A 626 -25.21 -27.84 12.37
CA LEU A 626 -23.88 -27.95 12.97
C LEU A 626 -23.59 -26.79 13.93
N LEU A 627 -23.86 -25.55 13.50
CA LEU A 627 -23.63 -24.36 14.32
C LEU A 627 -24.58 -24.29 15.51
N ALA A 628 -25.84 -24.71 15.36
CA ALA A 628 -26.81 -24.77 16.43
C ALA A 628 -26.37 -25.76 17.53
N VAL A 629 -25.87 -26.94 17.15
CA VAL A 629 -25.31 -27.94 18.07
C VAL A 629 -24.07 -27.40 18.78
N ARG A 630 -23.10 -26.85 18.03
CA ARG A 630 -21.85 -26.31 18.64
C ARG A 630 -22.12 -25.13 19.59
N SER A 631 -23.07 -24.28 19.23
CA SER A 631 -23.43 -23.10 20.04
C SER A 631 -24.47 -23.38 21.13
N LEU A 632 -25.06 -24.57 21.17
CA LEU A 632 -26.21 -24.90 22.01
C LEU A 632 -27.33 -23.84 21.90
N HIS A 633 -27.48 -23.24 20.72
CA HIS A 633 -28.47 -22.21 20.37
C HIS A 633 -29.29 -22.72 19.19
N GLY A 634 -30.45 -23.30 19.51
CA GLY A 634 -31.38 -23.91 18.55
C GLY A 634 -32.62 -24.41 19.28
N ASP A 635 -33.55 -25.01 18.55
CA ASP A 635 -34.78 -25.58 19.10
C ASP A 635 -34.48 -26.90 19.82
N PHE A 636 -33.89 -26.80 21.01
CA PHE A 636 -33.55 -27.91 21.89
C PHE A 636 -34.18 -27.66 23.26
N ALA A 637 -34.62 -28.71 23.97
CA ALA A 637 -35.20 -28.61 25.31
C ALA A 637 -34.31 -27.78 26.27
N ALA A 638 -33.00 -28.04 26.27
CA ALA A 638 -32.01 -27.32 27.07
C ALA A 638 -31.78 -25.83 26.67
N TYR A 639 -32.25 -25.40 25.49
CA TYR A 639 -32.26 -23.98 25.11
C TYR A 639 -33.51 -23.29 25.67
N HIS A 640 -34.68 -23.91 25.56
CA HIS A 640 -35.92 -23.40 26.13
C HIS A 640 -35.84 -23.26 27.65
N GLU A 641 -35.30 -24.25 28.36
CA GLU A 641 -35.10 -24.18 29.81
C GLU A 641 -34.24 -22.99 30.25
N ARG A 642 -33.16 -22.67 29.53
CA ARG A 642 -32.31 -21.49 29.80
C ARG A 642 -33.03 -20.17 29.52
N LEU A 643 -33.85 -20.13 28.47
CA LEU A 643 -34.66 -18.96 28.12
C LEU A 643 -35.73 -18.70 29.18
N THR A 644 -36.40 -19.75 29.65
CA THR A 644 -37.40 -19.69 30.73
C THR A 644 -36.75 -19.24 32.04
N MET A 645 -35.57 -19.77 32.40
CA MET A 645 -34.83 -19.31 33.59
C MET A 645 -34.41 -17.84 33.50
N ALA A 646 -34.00 -17.36 32.33
CA ALA A 646 -33.63 -15.96 32.12
C ALA A 646 -34.84 -14.99 32.08
N MET A 647 -36.06 -15.50 31.90
CA MET A 647 -37.29 -14.70 31.97
C MET A 647 -37.88 -14.61 33.38
N HIS A 648 -37.45 -15.49 34.30
CA HIS A 648 -37.88 -15.51 35.70
C HIS A 648 -36.89 -14.84 36.67
N ALA A 649 -35.74 -14.36 36.16
CA ALA A 649 -34.76 -13.54 36.87
C ALA A 649 -34.81 -12.10 36.34
#